data_AF-A0A8H7GFJ1-F1
#
_entry.id   AF-A0A8H7GFJ1-F1
#
_cell.length_a   1.000
_cell.length_b   1.000
_cell.length_c   1.000
_cell.angle_alpha   90.00
_cell.angle_beta   90.00
_cell.angle_gamma   90.00
#
_symmetry.space_group_name_H-M   'P 1'
#
loop_
_entity.id
_entity.type
_entity.pdbx_description
1 polymer ?
#
loop_
_entity_poly.entity_id
_entity_poly.type
_entity_poly.pdbx_seq_one_letter_code
_entity_poly.pdbx_strand_id
1 'polypeptide(L)'
;MKAVLALAALTLPLLAAAHKEAHTTEEIEVQRALQAAAYHPMTLADVDQCAPAVAQFTAERKRAWAQKVLGGRPSLAGYEDLFDPETYGDLERGSGQKLLSCVEEREADIRNNSCVLAPEVTQGPYYHNEGHLIRQNIAEFQFGLLTLLDIGVIDVETCQPLPNVLVDIWHANATGDYAGHPFPRPDLVDELPATEGPRRGLRTAYPRTLPDETWLRGAWPTNARGVAQFSTIFPGYYTGRALHVHTKVFTEWAPLPDGAFKAGRLAHTGQFFFDDDVTETVNKMWPYSTNPIRDTFGRVRNWDDGLNIFNASRGPEGAYDPVFRLEKLGAIIDQGLAAFITMDFNISPGTLQLNFNLFSKRLAQAPSIDSTSRFSSAMMMMSNLPDVPTSPVQQILNTNVAPSSTQIAQIHQTIQRVDALKAQLDAQRSERASATAASDQRREELVQFAQAHARLLAPERRLPLEIIARIFLHCAQDAKSLAGAARARAALCAVCRTWRDVAVATQALWTFFALVPRASFHRDIADMSETWLARAGALPISVEVRNRAGVQLAPGLQHLLAVHATNLESVALTVRPAELEVPGEGWSLAFCHLPALQKLDVEFLISKDLGWANDMFADAPQLHSVRLVKVKVYDMRLPWAQLTELRSWGLSLHDQLSMLAACSRLLEFDGWMCPGDTSAHHVVCSPELHTLRLSVDGTTTPILDHLLLPSLRDLRISCLAGWRYDLGIRLVPCVRRSACLLRTLELSFAHDYMSEGSLIECLQLVPTLTGLALHFESSACCFTDNSLARLTHGGAQPCLLPDLEDIDIDLGRTPCTGAALLGMVRSRCTARVEDSSLPDVARLRTLRLHASMSQLGDASASQLRAIAGACQLQLTVRMFMPTGGVRIR
;
A
#
# COMPACT_ATOMS: atom_id res chain seq x y z
N MET A 1 45.56 -32.23 -14.69
CA MET A 1 44.32 -32.73 -15.32
C MET A 1 43.18 -32.34 -14.41
N LYS A 2 42.51 -31.23 -14.73
CA LYS A 2 41.32 -31.19 -15.62
C LYS A 2 40.11 -31.70 -14.84
N ALA A 3 39.25 -30.76 -14.43
CA ALA A 3 37.92 -30.56 -15.04
C ALA A 3 37.06 -31.80 -14.76
N VAL A 4 36.12 -31.77 -13.81
CA VAL A 4 34.76 -31.25 -14.00
C VAL A 4 34.14 -30.88 -12.64
N LEU A 5 34.23 -29.61 -12.24
CA LEU A 5 33.35 -28.99 -11.21
C LEU A 5 33.19 -27.48 -11.50
N ALA A 6 33.18 -27.15 -12.80
CA ALA A 6 32.79 -25.85 -13.34
C ALA A 6 31.42 -26.03 -14.03
N LEU A 7 30.53 -25.05 -13.82
CA LEU A 7 29.13 -24.96 -14.28
C LEU A 7 28.07 -25.68 -13.41
N ALA A 8 27.81 -25.16 -12.20
CA ALA A 8 26.46 -25.22 -11.59
C ALA A 8 26.25 -24.27 -10.39
N ALA A 9 27.26 -23.53 -9.92
CA ALA A 9 27.15 -22.69 -8.71
C ALA A 9 27.56 -21.21 -8.94
N LEU A 10 27.30 -20.66 -10.13
CA LEU A 10 27.66 -19.28 -10.49
C LEU A 10 26.49 -18.43 -11.04
N THR A 11 25.22 -18.77 -10.73
CA THR A 11 24.08 -17.96 -11.22
C THR A 11 22.95 -17.67 -10.21
N LEU A 12 23.16 -17.78 -8.90
CA LEU A 12 22.28 -17.17 -7.88
C LEU A 12 23.14 -16.94 -6.62
N PRO A 13 23.49 -15.70 -6.20
CA PRO A 13 22.60 -14.55 -6.08
C PRO A 13 23.24 -13.23 -6.60
N LEU A 14 22.86 -12.79 -7.80
CA LEU A 14 23.08 -11.41 -8.27
C LEU A 14 21.76 -10.72 -8.67
N LEU A 15 20.62 -11.28 -8.22
CA LEU A 15 19.27 -10.77 -8.49
C LEU A 15 18.44 -10.60 -7.20
N ALA A 16 19.07 -10.15 -6.11
CA ALA A 16 18.37 -9.86 -4.85
C ALA A 16 18.88 -8.55 -4.19
N ALA A 17 19.22 -7.55 -5.01
CA ALA A 17 19.49 -6.18 -4.55
C ALA A 17 18.54 -5.17 -5.20
N ALA A 18 17.33 -5.60 -5.55
CA ALA A 18 16.18 -4.74 -5.79
C ALA A 18 15.12 -5.13 -4.77
N HIS A 19 14.44 -4.15 -4.17
CA HIS A 19 13.42 -4.28 -3.10
C HIS A 19 13.95 -4.18 -1.66
N LYS A 20 14.29 -2.96 -1.25
CA LYS A 20 13.95 -2.51 0.11
C LYS A 20 12.80 -1.51 -0.03
N GLU A 21 11.69 -1.76 0.67
CA GLU A 21 10.69 -0.73 0.92
C GLU A 21 11.39 0.41 1.68
N ALA A 22 11.06 1.68 1.41
CA ALA A 22 11.52 2.77 2.25
C ALA A 22 10.88 2.59 3.65
N HIS A 23 11.68 2.25 4.65
CA HIS A 23 11.23 1.85 5.98
C HIS A 23 11.24 3.01 6.99
N THR A 24 11.78 4.19 6.64
CA THR A 24 11.86 5.37 7.53
C THR A 24 11.42 6.68 6.85
N THR A 25 10.96 7.66 7.65
CA THR A 25 10.62 9.00 7.16
C THR A 25 11.86 9.74 6.64
N GLU A 26 13.03 9.47 7.21
CA GLU A 26 14.32 9.99 6.77
C GLU A 26 14.71 9.45 5.39
N GLU A 27 14.51 8.17 5.08
CA GLU A 27 14.71 7.62 3.72
C GLU A 27 13.77 8.26 2.69
N ILE A 28 12.53 8.54 3.09
CA ILE A 28 11.54 9.24 2.24
C ILE A 28 11.93 10.72 2.07
N GLU A 29 12.45 11.38 3.10
CA GLU A 29 12.93 12.77 3.04
C GLU A 29 14.22 12.90 2.23
N VAL A 30 15.13 11.93 2.32
CA VAL A 30 16.34 11.84 1.50
C VAL A 30 15.98 11.52 0.05
N GLN A 31 15.05 10.60 -0.22
CA GLN A 31 14.54 10.39 -1.57
C GLN A 31 13.82 11.64 -2.10
N ARG A 32 13.03 12.33 -1.27
CA ARG A 32 12.43 13.63 -1.60
C ARG A 32 13.48 14.67 -1.93
N ALA A 33 14.57 14.73 -1.17
CA ALA A 33 15.66 15.67 -1.39
C ALA A 33 16.45 15.31 -2.66
N LEU A 34 16.69 14.03 -2.93
CA LEU A 34 17.35 13.55 -4.15
C LEU A 34 16.47 13.75 -5.40
N GLN A 35 15.17 13.49 -5.29
CA GLN A 35 14.20 13.81 -6.33
C GLN A 35 14.08 15.32 -6.50
N ALA A 36 13.93 16.10 -5.44
CA ALA A 36 13.91 17.56 -5.51
C ALA A 36 15.21 18.13 -6.08
N ALA A 37 16.37 17.52 -5.82
CA ALA A 37 17.64 17.89 -6.45
C ALA A 37 17.70 17.49 -7.94
N ALA A 38 17.07 16.37 -8.31
CA ALA A 38 16.91 15.96 -9.71
C ALA A 38 15.83 16.77 -10.47
N TYR A 39 14.88 17.40 -9.76
CA TYR A 39 13.66 18.01 -10.28
C TYR A 39 13.50 19.51 -9.96
N HIS A 40 14.45 20.16 -9.28
CA HIS A 40 14.27 21.57 -8.91
C HIS A 40 14.11 22.45 -10.16
N PRO A 41 13.18 23.43 -10.20
CA PRO A 41 13.04 24.33 -11.33
C PRO A 41 14.19 25.34 -11.29
N MET A 42 15.09 25.29 -12.27
CA MET A 42 16.00 26.39 -12.54
C MET A 42 15.19 27.57 -13.08
N THR A 43 15.29 28.72 -12.42
CA THR A 43 14.90 30.00 -13.00
C THR A 43 15.79 30.31 -14.22
N LEU A 44 15.28 31.10 -15.16
CA LEU A 44 15.96 31.55 -16.41
C LEU A 44 17.35 32.21 -16.22
N ALA A 45 17.81 32.42 -14.99
CA ALA A 45 19.13 32.93 -14.64
C ALA A 45 20.13 31.86 -14.17
N ASP A 46 19.71 30.62 -13.91
CA ASP A 46 20.53 29.55 -13.30
C ASP A 46 20.84 28.39 -14.27
N VAL A 47 20.51 28.58 -15.55
CA VAL A 47 20.44 27.55 -16.60
C VAL A 47 21.76 26.81 -16.89
N ASP A 48 22.91 27.31 -16.43
CA ASP A 48 24.18 26.70 -16.82
C ASP A 48 24.70 25.57 -15.89
N GLN A 49 24.27 25.38 -14.63
CA GLN A 49 25.23 24.91 -13.60
C GLN A 49 25.38 23.44 -13.06
N CYS A 50 24.56 22.41 -13.32
CA CYS A 50 24.56 21.26 -12.35
C CYS A 50 24.76 19.79 -12.78
N ALA A 51 24.96 19.42 -14.05
CA ALA A 51 25.08 17.98 -14.42
C ALA A 51 26.47 17.29 -14.26
N PRO A 52 27.65 17.92 -14.36
CA PRO A 52 28.93 17.21 -14.32
C PRO A 52 29.41 16.92 -12.90
N ALA A 53 28.90 17.62 -11.88
CA ALA A 53 29.23 17.38 -10.48
C ALA A 53 28.80 15.98 -10.02
N VAL A 54 27.62 15.53 -10.48
CA VAL A 54 27.10 14.19 -10.19
C VAL A 54 27.91 13.12 -10.94
N ALA A 55 28.33 13.38 -12.18
CA ALA A 55 29.15 12.47 -12.97
C ALA A 55 30.59 12.35 -12.45
N GLN A 56 31.19 13.46 -12.01
CA GLN A 56 32.52 13.49 -11.41
C GLN A 56 32.53 12.83 -10.02
N PHE A 57 31.52 13.08 -9.18
CA PHE A 57 31.33 12.36 -7.90
C PHE A 57 31.21 10.83 -8.12
N THR A 58 30.54 10.42 -9.20
CA THR A 58 30.41 9.00 -9.57
C THR A 58 31.71 8.43 -10.17
N ALA A 59 32.49 9.23 -10.91
CA ALA A 59 33.77 8.83 -11.49
C ALA A 59 34.91 8.76 -10.45
N GLU A 60 34.91 9.67 -9.48
CA GLU A 60 35.83 9.67 -8.34
C GLU A 60 35.54 8.52 -7.38
N ARG A 61 34.25 8.19 -7.14
CA ARG A 61 33.85 6.91 -6.49
C ARG A 61 34.40 5.69 -7.22
N LYS A 62 34.32 5.66 -8.56
CA LYS A 62 34.85 4.54 -9.37
C LYS A 62 36.38 4.45 -9.30
N ARG A 63 37.11 5.57 -9.29
CA ARG A 63 38.57 5.59 -9.14
C ARG A 63 39.04 5.22 -7.73
N ALA A 64 38.38 5.74 -6.69
CA ALA A 64 38.66 5.39 -5.29
C ALA A 64 38.37 3.91 -5.01
N TRP A 65 37.29 3.36 -5.59
CA TRP A 65 36.97 1.94 -5.55
C TRP A 65 38.01 1.09 -6.30
N ALA A 66 38.40 1.48 -7.52
CA ALA A 66 39.42 0.78 -8.30
C ALA A 66 40.80 0.78 -7.60
N GLN A 67 41.17 1.86 -6.92
CA GLN A 67 42.40 1.93 -6.11
C GLN A 67 42.32 1.08 -4.82
N LYS A 68 41.15 1.00 -4.14
CA LYS A 68 40.94 0.11 -2.98
C LYS A 68 40.99 -1.38 -3.36
N VAL A 69 40.47 -1.76 -4.53
CA VAL A 69 40.50 -3.15 -5.04
C VAL A 69 41.91 -3.60 -5.43
N LEU A 70 42.75 -2.69 -5.93
CA LEU A 70 44.16 -2.97 -6.28
C LEU A 70 45.11 -2.94 -5.06
N GLY A 71 44.67 -2.42 -3.92
CA GLY A 71 45.47 -2.25 -2.68
C GLY A 71 45.41 -3.42 -1.67
N GLY A 72 44.74 -4.53 -1.97
CA GLY A 72 44.94 -5.80 -1.24
C GLY A 72 44.36 -5.90 0.17
N ARG A 73 43.22 -5.27 0.49
CA ARG A 73 42.44 -5.58 1.72
C ARG A 73 40.97 -5.85 1.38
N PRO A 74 40.49 -7.10 1.39
CA PRO A 74 39.10 -7.42 1.10
C PRO A 74 38.29 -7.42 2.41
N SER A 75 37.64 -6.31 2.70
CA SER A 75 36.39 -6.32 3.46
C SER A 75 35.40 -5.42 2.72
N LEU A 76 34.23 -5.99 2.39
CA LEU A 76 33.12 -5.23 1.80
C LEU A 76 32.72 -4.12 2.78
N ALA A 77 32.78 -2.88 2.31
CA ALA A 77 32.23 -1.76 3.04
C ALA A 77 30.71 -1.97 3.18
N GLY A 78 30.20 -1.89 4.40
CA GLY A 78 28.78 -2.03 4.68
C GLY A 78 28.00 -0.80 4.19
N TYR A 79 26.68 -0.91 4.13
CA TYR A 79 25.77 0.20 3.81
C TYR A 79 26.02 1.46 4.66
N GLU A 80 26.58 1.30 5.86
CA GLU A 80 26.88 2.36 6.82
C GLU A 80 28.16 3.17 6.46
N ASP A 81 29.13 2.58 5.76
CA ASP A 81 30.39 3.25 5.36
C ASP A 81 30.19 4.30 4.24
N LEU A 82 29.00 4.34 3.62
CA LEU A 82 28.61 5.32 2.60
C LEU A 82 28.15 6.66 3.20
N PHE A 83 27.94 6.72 4.52
CA PHE A 83 27.31 7.85 5.21
C PHE A 83 28.09 8.32 6.45
N ASP A 84 29.37 7.93 6.58
CA ASP A 84 30.25 8.37 7.66
C ASP A 84 30.70 9.84 7.46
N PRO A 85 30.40 10.76 8.41
CA PRO A 85 30.80 12.17 8.35
C PRO A 85 32.32 12.39 8.28
N GLU A 86 33.14 11.49 8.83
CA GLU A 86 34.61 11.63 8.83
C GLU A 86 35.21 11.45 7.43
N THR A 87 34.47 10.86 6.48
CA THR A 87 34.90 10.66 5.08
C THR A 87 35.09 11.98 4.32
N TYR A 88 34.56 13.09 4.82
CA TYR A 88 34.53 14.40 4.15
C TYR A 88 35.40 15.47 4.80
N GLY A 89 36.19 15.13 5.83
CA GLY A 89 37.01 16.10 6.59
C GLY A 89 38.18 16.72 5.81
N ASP A 90 38.65 16.08 4.73
CA ASP A 90 39.90 16.45 4.05
C ASP A 90 39.75 17.43 2.87
N LEU A 91 38.52 17.87 2.54
CA LEU A 91 38.25 18.63 1.30
C LEU A 91 38.46 20.16 1.39
N GLU A 92 38.95 20.71 2.50
CA GLU A 92 39.03 22.17 2.68
C GLU A 92 40.35 22.86 2.30
N ARG A 93 41.35 22.20 1.70
CA ARG A 93 42.63 22.90 1.41
C ARG A 93 43.22 22.60 0.03
N GLY A 94 42.97 23.50 -0.93
CA GLY A 94 43.94 23.70 -2.03
C GLY A 94 43.40 24.26 -3.34
N SER A 95 43.76 25.50 -3.63
CA SER A 95 43.76 26.19 -4.93
C SER A 95 42.42 26.78 -5.42
N GLY A 96 42.38 28.12 -5.43
CA GLY A 96 41.24 28.93 -5.88
C GLY A 96 41.01 28.92 -7.39
N GLN A 97 40.58 27.79 -7.93
CA GLN A 97 39.67 27.78 -9.07
C GLN A 97 38.25 27.63 -8.52
N LYS A 98 37.35 28.55 -8.88
CA LYS A 98 35.92 28.39 -8.58
C LYS A 98 35.44 27.14 -9.32
N LEU A 99 35.36 26.02 -8.60
CA LEU A 99 34.62 24.83 -8.97
C LEU A 99 33.16 25.31 -9.18
N LEU A 100 32.69 25.43 -10.42
CA LEU A 100 31.31 25.70 -10.90
C LEU A 100 31.34 26.50 -12.23
N SER A 101 31.91 25.91 -13.28
CA SER A 101 31.66 26.33 -14.67
C SER A 101 31.18 25.11 -15.45
N CYS A 102 30.07 25.22 -16.16
CA CYS A 102 29.17 24.08 -16.26
C CYS A 102 28.71 23.81 -17.70
N VAL A 103 28.64 22.50 -18.00
CA VAL A 103 28.13 21.72 -19.16
C VAL A 103 28.02 22.37 -20.55
N GLU A 104 28.63 21.72 -21.55
CA GLU A 104 28.30 21.87 -22.97
C GLU A 104 27.04 21.07 -23.36
N GLU A 105 26.13 21.72 -24.10
CA GLU A 105 24.92 21.13 -24.69
C GLU A 105 25.18 19.78 -25.36
N ARG A 106 24.42 18.75 -24.97
CA ARG A 106 24.15 17.63 -25.86
C ARG A 106 22.73 17.84 -26.36
N GLU A 107 22.58 18.44 -27.54
CA GLU A 107 21.27 18.52 -28.18
C GLU A 107 20.64 17.09 -28.19
N ALA A 108 19.32 16.96 -28.03
CA ALA A 108 18.59 15.69 -28.15
C ALA A 108 18.18 15.42 -29.60
N ASP A 109 18.47 14.23 -30.11
CA ASP A 109 18.28 13.80 -31.51
C ASP A 109 17.20 12.73 -31.58
N ILE A 110 16.47 12.69 -32.69
CA ILE A 110 15.53 11.60 -32.96
C ILE A 110 16.31 10.28 -33.08
N ARG A 111 15.96 9.29 -32.24
CA ARG A 111 16.64 7.99 -32.17
C ARG A 111 15.97 6.88 -32.97
N ASN A 112 14.80 7.13 -33.56
CA ASN A 112 14.10 6.17 -34.41
C ASN A 112 13.57 6.88 -35.66
N ASN A 113 14.07 6.51 -36.84
CA ASN A 113 13.67 7.07 -38.13
C ASN A 113 12.62 6.17 -38.81
N SER A 114 11.63 5.69 -38.06
CA SER A 114 10.40 5.23 -38.71
C SER A 114 9.72 6.47 -39.28
N CYS A 115 9.25 6.39 -40.52
CA CYS A 115 8.40 7.42 -41.14
C CYS A 115 7.06 6.74 -41.47
N VAL A 116 6.32 6.40 -40.42
CA VAL A 116 5.06 5.67 -40.47
C VAL A 116 4.04 6.45 -39.64
N LEU A 117 2.94 6.85 -40.28
CA LEU A 117 1.88 7.62 -39.65
C LEU A 117 1.43 7.01 -38.31
N ALA A 118 1.62 7.76 -37.23
CA ALA A 118 1.15 7.40 -35.91
C ALA A 118 -0.39 7.41 -35.89
N PRO A 119 -1.05 6.29 -35.51
CA PRO A 119 -2.52 6.22 -35.46
C PRO A 119 -3.11 7.13 -34.40
N GLU A 120 -4.21 7.81 -34.73
CA GLU A 120 -4.96 8.59 -33.75
C GLU A 120 -5.80 7.69 -32.86
N VAL A 121 -5.70 7.92 -31.54
CA VAL A 121 -6.52 7.24 -30.54
C VAL A 121 -7.20 8.24 -29.62
N THR A 122 -8.17 7.77 -28.84
CA THR A 122 -8.95 8.65 -27.94
C THR A 122 -8.06 9.40 -26.96
N GLN A 123 -8.38 10.68 -26.71
CA GLN A 123 -7.81 11.46 -25.60
C GLN A 123 -8.18 10.88 -24.21
N GLY A 124 -9.23 10.08 -24.12
CA GLY A 124 -9.77 9.66 -22.82
C GLY A 124 -10.43 10.81 -22.03
N PRO A 125 -10.92 10.52 -20.82
CA PRO A 125 -11.78 11.43 -20.06
C PRO A 125 -11.04 12.46 -19.20
N TYR A 126 -9.70 12.36 -19.09
CA TYR A 126 -8.88 13.13 -18.15
C TYR A 126 -8.06 14.26 -18.79
N TYR A 127 -8.36 14.65 -20.01
CA TYR A 127 -7.76 15.82 -20.65
C TYR A 127 -8.35 17.11 -20.07
N HIS A 128 -7.51 18.11 -19.72
CA HIS A 128 -8.00 19.43 -19.33
C HIS A 128 -7.94 20.35 -20.56
N ASN A 129 -9.03 21.06 -20.85
CA ASN A 129 -9.05 22.00 -21.97
C ASN A 129 -8.33 23.32 -21.65
N GLU A 130 -7.99 23.56 -20.38
CA GLU A 130 -7.40 24.79 -19.86
C GLU A 130 -6.46 24.46 -18.70
N GLY A 131 -5.45 25.31 -18.46
CA GLY A 131 -4.52 25.17 -17.33
C GLY A 131 -3.33 24.24 -17.55
N HIS A 132 -3.07 23.80 -18.79
CA HIS A 132 -1.85 23.06 -19.11
C HIS A 132 -0.64 24.01 -19.23
N LEU A 133 0.35 23.82 -18.36
CA LEU A 133 1.54 24.66 -18.28
C LEU A 133 2.58 24.29 -19.34
N ILE A 134 3.28 25.28 -19.88
CA ILE A 134 4.46 25.06 -20.72
C ILE A 134 5.66 24.80 -19.80
N ARG A 135 6.07 23.53 -19.66
CA ARG A 135 7.16 23.11 -18.76
C ARG A 135 7.73 21.75 -19.15
N GLN A 136 9.03 21.56 -18.94
CA GLN A 136 9.71 20.28 -19.14
C GLN A 136 9.56 19.35 -17.93
N ASN A 137 9.72 19.88 -16.72
CA ASN A 137 9.46 19.11 -15.52
C ASN A 137 7.98 19.11 -15.19
N ILE A 138 7.36 17.94 -15.27
CA ILE A 138 5.95 17.73 -14.97
C ILE A 138 5.73 16.93 -13.67
N ALA A 139 6.78 16.42 -13.02
CA ALA A 139 6.67 15.58 -11.83
C ALA A 139 6.06 16.29 -10.62
N GLU A 140 6.33 17.59 -10.46
CA GLU A 140 6.01 18.36 -9.26
C GLU A 140 6.46 17.62 -7.98
N PHE A 141 5.52 17.31 -7.08
CA PHE A 141 5.76 16.60 -5.82
C PHE A 141 5.36 15.11 -5.88
N GLN A 142 5.13 14.55 -7.07
CA GLN A 142 4.73 13.15 -7.21
C GLN A 142 5.92 12.21 -7.02
N PHE A 143 5.74 11.17 -6.19
CA PHE A 143 6.74 10.13 -5.97
C PHE A 143 6.73 9.11 -7.11
N GLY A 144 7.91 8.77 -7.62
CA GLY A 144 8.08 7.71 -8.59
C GLY A 144 9.48 7.63 -9.17
N LEU A 145 9.71 6.65 -10.05
CA LEU A 145 10.98 6.43 -10.71
C LEU A 145 11.25 7.55 -11.73
N LEU A 146 12.40 8.22 -11.63
CA LEU A 146 12.80 9.26 -12.59
C LEU A 146 12.78 8.73 -14.02
N THR A 147 12.04 9.41 -14.87
CA THR A 147 11.89 9.07 -16.28
C THR A 147 12.03 10.34 -17.12
N LEU A 148 13.09 10.38 -17.94
CA LEU A 148 13.27 11.40 -18.97
C LEU A 148 12.56 10.92 -20.23
N LEU A 149 11.70 11.75 -20.81
CA LEU A 149 10.98 11.43 -22.05
C LEU A 149 11.52 12.31 -23.18
N ASP A 150 12.01 11.67 -24.23
CA ASP A 150 12.36 12.29 -25.50
C ASP A 150 11.31 11.89 -26.54
N ILE A 151 10.44 12.83 -26.90
CA ILE A 151 9.36 12.62 -27.85
C ILE A 151 9.74 13.34 -29.15
N GLY A 152 10.16 12.55 -30.14
CA GLY A 152 10.46 13.00 -31.49
C GLY A 152 9.20 13.18 -32.31
N VAL A 153 9.18 14.24 -33.12
CA VAL A 153 8.09 14.57 -34.01
C VAL A 153 8.62 14.73 -35.42
N ILE A 154 8.06 13.95 -36.35
CA ILE A 154 8.42 13.97 -37.77
C ILE A 154 7.18 14.26 -38.60
N ASP A 155 7.37 15.00 -39.69
CA ASP A 155 6.39 15.12 -40.74
C ASP A 155 6.39 13.87 -41.62
N VAL A 156 5.27 13.17 -41.71
CA VAL A 156 5.18 11.94 -42.52
C VAL A 156 5.36 12.20 -44.02
N GLU A 157 5.10 13.42 -44.51
CA GLU A 157 5.23 13.74 -45.94
C GLU A 157 6.68 13.98 -46.35
N THR A 158 7.47 14.63 -45.48
CA THR A 158 8.86 14.98 -45.76
C THR A 158 9.87 14.07 -45.06
N CYS A 159 9.42 13.26 -44.11
CA CYS A 159 10.23 12.50 -43.16
C CYS A 159 11.31 13.35 -42.47
N GLN A 160 11.06 14.66 -42.31
CA GLN A 160 11.95 15.60 -41.63
C GLN A 160 11.45 15.89 -40.20
N PRO A 161 12.36 16.16 -39.25
CA PRO A 161 11.99 16.58 -37.91
C PRO A 161 11.20 17.89 -37.91
N LEU A 162 10.20 18.00 -37.04
CA LEU A 162 9.35 19.19 -36.96
C LEU A 162 9.67 20.06 -35.75
N PRO A 163 10.35 21.21 -35.95
CA PRO A 163 10.64 22.14 -34.87
C PRO A 163 9.44 22.99 -34.49
N ASN A 164 9.44 23.49 -33.25
CA ASN A 164 8.47 24.43 -32.70
C ASN A 164 7.00 23.96 -32.70
N VAL A 165 6.78 22.65 -32.68
CA VAL A 165 5.47 22.04 -32.49
C VAL A 165 5.30 21.75 -31.00
N LEU A 166 4.15 22.09 -30.43
CA LEU A 166 3.89 21.89 -29.01
C LEU A 166 3.39 20.47 -28.75
N VAL A 167 4.19 19.70 -28.01
CA VAL A 167 3.80 18.37 -27.51
C VAL A 167 3.22 18.55 -26.11
N ASP A 168 1.99 18.11 -25.90
CA ASP A 168 1.23 18.21 -24.65
C ASP A 168 0.95 16.82 -24.09
N ILE A 169 1.49 16.51 -22.91
CA ILE A 169 1.39 15.17 -22.30
C ILE A 169 0.73 15.19 -20.94
N TRP A 170 0.05 14.08 -20.61
CA TRP A 170 -0.46 13.83 -19.27
C TRP A 170 -0.51 12.33 -18.96
N HIS A 171 -0.29 11.97 -17.70
CA HIS A 171 -0.39 10.58 -17.25
C HIS A 171 -0.77 10.46 -15.77
N ALA A 172 -1.09 9.23 -15.36
CA ALA A 172 -1.39 8.92 -13.96
C ALA A 172 -0.11 8.92 -13.10
N ASN A 173 -0.26 9.21 -11.82
CA ASN A 173 0.81 9.01 -10.84
C ASN A 173 1.10 7.52 -10.60
N ALA A 174 2.10 7.21 -9.76
CA ALA A 174 2.52 5.83 -9.48
C ALA A 174 1.40 4.91 -8.95
N THR A 175 0.35 5.46 -8.33
CA THR A 175 -0.79 4.71 -7.78
C THR A 175 -2.03 4.69 -8.69
N GLY A 176 -1.98 5.34 -9.86
CA GLY A 176 -3.04 5.28 -10.87
C GLY A 176 -4.03 6.46 -10.88
N ASP A 177 -3.74 7.54 -10.16
CA ASP A 177 -4.61 8.72 -10.08
C ASP A 177 -4.17 9.83 -11.06
N TYR A 178 -5.13 10.64 -11.55
CA TYR A 178 -4.88 11.79 -12.42
C TYR A 178 -5.12 13.12 -11.71
N ALA A 179 -4.23 14.09 -11.93
CA ALA A 179 -4.34 15.43 -11.36
C ALA A 179 -5.67 16.09 -11.69
N GLY A 180 -6.32 16.64 -10.68
CA GLY A 180 -7.61 17.31 -10.75
C GLY A 180 -8.84 16.40 -10.68
N HIS A 181 -8.66 15.08 -10.66
CA HIS A 181 -9.72 14.07 -10.61
C HIS A 181 -9.59 13.14 -9.38
N PRO A 182 -9.53 13.66 -8.14
CA PRO A 182 -9.21 12.87 -6.94
C PRO A 182 -10.32 11.91 -6.48
N PHE A 183 -11.59 12.16 -6.83
CA PHE A 183 -12.73 11.42 -6.27
C PHE A 183 -13.75 11.02 -7.33
N PRO A 184 -14.38 9.84 -7.21
CA PRO A 184 -15.53 9.46 -8.03
C PRO A 184 -16.74 10.36 -7.71
N ARG A 185 -17.78 10.28 -8.54
CA ARG A 185 -19.08 10.88 -8.19
C ARG A 185 -19.65 10.19 -6.93
N PRO A 186 -20.40 10.90 -6.07
CA PRO A 186 -20.93 10.32 -4.83
C PRO A 186 -21.78 9.06 -5.03
N ASP A 187 -22.49 8.94 -6.15
CA ASP A 187 -23.30 7.79 -6.53
C ASP A 187 -22.47 6.58 -7.03
N LEU A 188 -21.18 6.76 -7.27
CA LEU A 188 -20.28 5.79 -7.91
C LEU A 188 -19.08 5.42 -7.03
N VAL A 189 -19.11 5.75 -5.73
CA VAL A 189 -18.00 5.47 -4.79
C VAL A 189 -17.70 3.97 -4.70
N ASP A 190 -18.75 3.14 -4.68
CA ASP A 190 -18.66 1.68 -4.58
C ASP A 190 -18.85 0.97 -5.94
N GLU A 191 -18.67 1.70 -7.05
CA GLU A 191 -18.83 1.13 -8.38
C GLU A 191 -17.80 0.00 -8.62
N LEU A 192 -18.31 -1.19 -8.93
CA LEU A 192 -17.50 -2.30 -9.41
C LEU A 192 -17.14 -2.09 -10.89
N PRO A 193 -15.95 -2.52 -11.35
CA PRO A 193 -15.59 -2.41 -12.76
C PRO A 193 -16.60 -3.14 -13.65
N ALA A 194 -16.85 -2.60 -14.85
CA ALA A 194 -17.79 -3.20 -15.79
C ALA A 194 -17.39 -4.64 -16.12
N THR A 195 -18.32 -5.58 -16.02
CA THR A 195 -18.07 -7.01 -16.23
C THR A 195 -18.11 -7.41 -17.70
N GLU A 196 -18.84 -6.66 -18.53
CA GLU A 196 -19.10 -6.97 -19.94
C GLU A 196 -19.08 -5.71 -20.83
N GLY A 197 -19.00 -5.92 -22.14
CA GLY A 197 -19.03 -4.87 -23.15
C GLY A 197 -17.68 -4.18 -23.40
N PRO A 198 -17.66 -3.15 -24.25
CA PRO A 198 -16.41 -2.49 -24.68
C PRO A 198 -15.64 -1.82 -23.55
N ARG A 199 -16.25 -1.61 -22.38
CA ARG A 199 -15.61 -0.99 -21.20
C ARG A 199 -15.23 -2.01 -20.13
N ARG A 200 -15.17 -3.31 -20.46
CA ARG A 200 -14.87 -4.37 -19.51
C ARG A 200 -13.61 -4.05 -18.69
N GLY A 201 -13.68 -4.19 -17.38
CA GLY A 201 -12.61 -3.89 -16.43
C GLY A 201 -12.46 -2.41 -16.07
N LEU A 202 -13.23 -1.49 -16.66
CA LEU A 202 -13.18 -0.05 -16.36
C LEU A 202 -14.26 0.38 -15.36
N ARG A 203 -13.93 1.43 -14.62
CA ARG A 203 -14.88 2.22 -13.83
C ARG A 203 -15.33 3.47 -14.61
N THR A 204 -16.33 4.16 -14.08
CA THR A 204 -16.75 5.46 -14.57
C THR A 204 -15.68 6.51 -14.26
N ALA A 205 -15.48 7.44 -15.20
CA ALA A 205 -14.44 8.45 -15.09
C ALA A 205 -14.73 9.44 -13.95
N TYR A 206 -13.68 9.81 -13.21
CA TYR A 206 -13.81 10.73 -12.08
C TYR A 206 -13.99 12.15 -12.62
N PRO A 207 -14.98 12.92 -12.11
CA PRO A 207 -15.14 14.32 -12.50
C PRO A 207 -13.93 15.15 -12.09
N ARG A 208 -13.64 16.22 -12.86
CA ARG A 208 -12.64 17.21 -12.45
C ARG A 208 -13.21 18.05 -11.32
N THR A 209 -12.67 17.91 -10.11
CA THR A 209 -13.13 18.64 -8.92
C THR A 209 -12.09 19.60 -8.35
N LEU A 210 -10.81 19.42 -8.70
CA LEU A 210 -9.70 20.30 -8.31
C LEU A 210 -9.05 20.88 -9.58
N PRO A 211 -9.48 22.05 -10.08
CA PRO A 211 -8.96 22.60 -11.33
C PRO A 211 -7.50 23.04 -11.25
N ASP A 212 -7.01 23.38 -10.06
CA ASP A 212 -5.67 23.93 -9.86
C ASP A 212 -4.57 22.85 -9.80
N GLU A 213 -4.93 21.57 -9.66
CA GLU A 213 -3.96 20.46 -9.66
C GLU A 213 -3.50 20.11 -11.08
N THR A 214 -2.21 20.27 -11.35
CA THR A 214 -1.63 20.09 -12.69
C THR A 214 -0.46 19.10 -12.76
N TRP A 215 -0.10 18.43 -11.66
CA TRP A 215 1.01 17.47 -11.63
C TRP A 215 0.88 16.38 -12.71
N LEU A 216 2.01 15.95 -13.25
CA LEU A 216 2.15 14.99 -14.36
C LEU A 216 1.41 15.42 -15.64
N ARG A 217 1.28 16.74 -15.82
CA ARG A 217 0.78 17.39 -17.04
C ARG A 217 1.73 18.49 -17.45
N GLY A 218 1.95 18.64 -18.75
CA GLY A 218 2.70 19.77 -19.27
C GLY A 218 2.90 19.68 -20.77
N ALA A 219 3.21 20.83 -21.35
CA ALA A 219 3.50 20.95 -22.76
C ALA A 219 4.89 21.53 -22.99
N TRP A 220 5.58 21.05 -24.03
CA TRP A 220 6.89 21.57 -24.40
C TRP A 220 7.07 21.59 -25.91
N PRO A 221 7.58 22.69 -26.48
CA PRO A 221 7.83 22.77 -27.91
C PRO A 221 9.02 21.89 -28.32
N THR A 222 8.94 21.32 -29.51
CA THR A 222 10.05 20.59 -30.12
C THR A 222 11.21 21.52 -30.50
N ASN A 223 12.43 21.04 -30.28
CA ASN A 223 13.66 21.76 -30.67
C ASN A 223 13.89 21.74 -32.20
N ALA A 224 15.02 22.32 -32.65
CA ALA A 224 15.41 22.34 -34.07
C ALA A 224 15.48 20.94 -34.73
N ARG A 225 15.61 19.89 -33.91
CA ARG A 225 15.74 18.49 -34.33
C ARG A 225 14.46 17.69 -34.05
N GLY A 226 13.34 18.39 -33.84
CA GLY A 226 12.01 17.81 -33.70
C GLY A 226 11.74 17.09 -32.39
N VAL A 227 12.55 17.29 -31.35
CA VAL A 227 12.40 16.57 -30.06
C VAL A 227 11.85 17.50 -28.98
N ALA A 228 10.79 17.06 -28.29
CA ALA A 228 10.30 17.65 -27.04
C ALA A 228 10.76 16.78 -25.87
N GLN A 229 11.43 17.40 -24.89
CA GLN A 229 11.99 16.70 -23.74
C GLN A 229 11.23 17.02 -22.45
N PHE A 230 10.90 15.97 -21.69
CA PHE A 230 10.24 16.07 -20.39
C PHE A 230 11.00 15.34 -19.30
N SER A 231 10.93 15.86 -18.08
CA SER A 231 11.32 15.16 -16.86
C SER A 231 10.06 14.81 -16.08
N THR A 232 9.84 13.53 -15.83
CA THR A 232 8.66 13.03 -15.12
C THR A 232 9.00 11.81 -14.26
N ILE A 233 7.99 11.20 -13.66
CA ILE A 233 8.07 9.86 -13.08
C ILE A 233 7.48 8.79 -14.02
N PHE A 234 7.93 7.55 -13.87
CA PHE A 234 7.32 6.42 -14.57
C PHE A 234 5.82 6.33 -14.18
N PRO A 235 4.87 6.18 -15.13
CA PRO A 235 3.44 6.21 -14.80
C PRO A 235 3.01 5.00 -13.96
N GLY A 236 1.93 5.14 -13.20
CA GLY A 236 1.22 4.01 -12.59
C GLY A 236 0.10 3.48 -13.48
N TYR A 237 -0.60 2.45 -13.01
CA TYR A 237 -1.74 1.84 -13.70
C TYR A 237 -3.03 1.97 -12.88
N TYR A 238 -4.16 2.03 -13.58
CA TYR A 238 -5.50 2.03 -13.02
C TYR A 238 -6.35 0.93 -13.69
N THR A 239 -7.52 0.64 -13.10
CA THR A 239 -8.29 -0.56 -13.45
C THR A 239 -8.66 -0.58 -14.94
N GLY A 240 -8.47 -1.71 -15.62
CA GLY A 240 -8.96 -1.96 -16.98
C GLY A 240 -8.15 -1.35 -18.13
N ARG A 241 -7.04 -0.66 -17.85
CA ARG A 241 -6.17 -0.06 -18.89
C ARG A 241 -4.73 -0.53 -18.77
N ALA A 242 -4.08 -0.71 -19.91
CA ALA A 242 -2.62 -0.83 -19.96
C ALA A 242 -1.96 0.48 -19.50
N LEU A 243 -0.71 0.44 -19.05
CA LEU A 243 0.02 1.61 -18.54
C LEU A 243 0.45 2.52 -19.71
N HIS A 244 0.12 3.82 -19.64
CA HIS A 244 0.29 4.73 -20.77
C HIS A 244 0.57 6.19 -20.38
N VAL A 245 1.15 6.93 -21.33
CA VAL A 245 1.22 8.40 -21.35
C VAL A 245 0.36 8.90 -22.50
N HIS A 246 -0.52 9.86 -22.25
CA HIS A 246 -1.28 10.50 -23.32
C HIS A 246 -0.47 11.61 -23.98
N THR A 247 -0.75 11.87 -25.26
CA THR A 247 -0.15 12.98 -26.01
C THR A 247 -1.18 13.70 -26.88
N LYS A 248 -1.01 15.01 -27.00
CA LYS A 248 -1.59 15.84 -28.03
C LYS A 248 -0.51 16.70 -28.65
N VAL A 249 -0.68 17.01 -29.93
CA VAL A 249 0.31 17.78 -30.67
C VAL A 249 -0.35 18.96 -31.35
N PHE A 250 0.19 20.15 -31.13
CA PHE A 250 -0.33 21.39 -31.71
C PHE A 250 0.73 22.05 -32.59
N THR A 251 0.42 22.23 -33.88
CA THR A 251 1.31 22.91 -34.83
C THR A 251 1.24 24.43 -34.71
N GLU A 252 0.17 24.94 -34.10
CA GLU A 252 -0.01 26.35 -33.81
C GLU A 252 -0.33 26.49 -32.33
N TRP A 253 0.39 27.35 -31.63
CA TRP A 253 0.21 27.58 -30.21
C TRP A 253 0.73 28.97 -29.85
N ALA A 254 0.23 29.51 -28.74
CA ALA A 254 0.74 30.77 -28.19
C ALA A 254 0.81 30.67 -26.65
N PRO A 255 1.88 31.15 -26.01
CA PRO A 255 1.95 31.19 -24.56
C PRO A 255 0.93 32.20 -24.01
N LEU A 256 0.36 31.88 -22.85
CA LEU A 256 -0.52 32.75 -22.08
C LEU A 256 0.26 33.37 -20.90
N PRO A 257 -0.18 34.53 -20.35
CA PRO A 257 0.53 35.22 -19.27
C PRO A 257 0.65 34.42 -17.96
N ASP A 258 -0.21 33.44 -17.76
CA ASP A 258 -0.24 32.52 -16.61
C ASP A 258 0.72 31.32 -16.77
N GLY A 259 1.49 31.26 -17.86
CA GLY A 259 2.40 30.16 -18.17
C GLY A 259 1.71 28.96 -18.85
N ALA A 260 0.40 29.02 -19.05
CA ALA A 260 -0.32 28.04 -19.86
C ALA A 260 -0.15 28.34 -21.36
N PHE A 261 -0.76 27.53 -22.23
CA PHE A 261 -0.78 27.77 -23.66
C PHE A 261 -2.20 27.86 -24.22
N LYS A 262 -2.35 28.66 -25.26
CA LYS A 262 -3.52 28.66 -26.13
C LYS A 262 -3.28 27.67 -27.26
N ALA A 263 -4.05 26.58 -27.26
CA ALA A 263 -4.04 25.60 -28.34
C ALA A 263 -4.56 26.22 -29.64
N GLY A 264 -3.81 26.04 -30.73
CA GLY A 264 -4.26 26.34 -32.10
C GLY A 264 -4.68 25.05 -32.81
N ARG A 265 -4.10 24.80 -33.98
CA ARG A 265 -4.39 23.60 -34.78
C ARG A 265 -3.85 22.33 -34.12
N LEU A 266 -4.75 21.44 -33.73
CA LEU A 266 -4.45 20.07 -33.29
C LEU A 266 -4.02 19.24 -34.51
N ALA A 267 -2.87 18.60 -34.39
CA ALA A 267 -2.28 17.78 -35.44
C ALA A 267 -2.32 16.27 -35.13
N HIS A 268 -2.28 15.88 -33.86
CA HIS A 268 -2.34 14.48 -33.45
C HIS A 268 -2.88 14.31 -32.02
N THR A 269 -3.60 13.22 -31.77
CA THR A 269 -3.95 12.73 -30.41
C THR A 269 -3.59 11.25 -30.29
N GLY A 270 -2.80 10.91 -29.28
CA GLY A 270 -2.21 9.59 -29.15
C GLY A 270 -2.05 9.10 -27.71
N GLN A 271 -1.62 7.85 -27.56
CA GLN A 271 -1.20 7.25 -26.30
C GLN A 271 0.04 6.38 -26.54
N PHE A 272 1.05 6.56 -25.68
CA PHE A 272 2.29 5.80 -25.66
C PHE A 272 2.29 4.80 -24.52
N PHE A 273 2.90 3.64 -24.72
CA PHE A 273 2.93 2.52 -23.79
C PHE A 273 4.35 2.16 -23.39
N PHE A 274 4.49 1.25 -22.44
CA PHE A 274 5.78 0.79 -21.92
C PHE A 274 5.88 -0.72 -22.03
N ASP A 275 7.11 -1.21 -22.10
CA ASP A 275 7.38 -2.64 -22.11
C ASP A 275 6.86 -3.31 -20.82
N ASP A 276 6.20 -4.46 -20.98
CA ASP A 276 5.54 -5.18 -19.89
C ASP A 276 6.56 -5.72 -18.85
N ASP A 277 7.79 -6.07 -19.26
CA ASP A 277 8.82 -6.66 -18.39
C ASP A 277 9.47 -5.58 -17.52
N VAL A 278 9.75 -4.42 -18.10
CA VAL A 278 10.23 -3.25 -17.35
C VAL A 278 9.16 -2.80 -16.36
N THR A 279 7.91 -2.74 -16.82
CA THR A 279 6.77 -2.38 -15.98
C THR A 279 6.63 -3.32 -14.78
N GLU A 280 6.80 -4.64 -14.96
CA GLU A 280 6.74 -5.59 -13.84
C GLU A 280 7.85 -5.34 -12.80
N THR A 281 9.05 -4.97 -13.26
CA THR A 281 10.16 -4.61 -12.37
C THR A 281 9.84 -3.35 -11.59
N VAL A 282 9.32 -2.31 -12.27
CA VAL A 282 8.98 -1.03 -11.65
C VAL A 282 7.87 -1.17 -10.61
N ASN A 283 6.86 -2.01 -10.87
CA ASN A 283 5.73 -2.22 -9.96
C ASN A 283 6.11 -2.84 -8.60
N LYS A 284 7.28 -3.46 -8.51
CA LYS A 284 7.81 -4.02 -7.26
C LYS A 284 8.57 -2.96 -6.43
N MET A 285 8.78 -1.76 -6.96
CA MET A 285 9.46 -0.65 -6.28
C MET A 285 8.46 0.25 -5.55
N TRP A 286 8.90 0.90 -4.48
CA TRP A 286 8.13 1.98 -3.87
C TRP A 286 8.16 3.23 -4.77
N PRO A 287 7.07 4.00 -4.92
CA PRO A 287 5.73 3.82 -4.33
C PRO A 287 4.77 2.93 -5.17
N TYR A 288 5.19 2.41 -6.32
CA TYR A 288 4.34 1.58 -7.20
C TYR A 288 3.80 0.32 -6.50
N SER A 289 4.57 -0.23 -5.56
CA SER A 289 4.17 -1.36 -4.72
C SER A 289 2.95 -1.07 -3.83
N THR A 290 2.62 0.21 -3.63
CA THR A 290 1.49 0.69 -2.80
C THR A 290 0.21 0.98 -3.59
N ASN A 291 0.19 0.69 -4.90
CA ASN A 291 -0.99 0.88 -5.74
C ASN A 291 -2.19 0.09 -5.17
N PRO A 292 -3.34 0.75 -4.90
CA PRO A 292 -4.45 0.13 -4.17
C PRO A 292 -5.12 -1.03 -4.92
N ILE A 293 -4.97 -1.09 -6.25
CA ILE A 293 -5.58 -2.16 -7.04
C ILE A 293 -4.63 -3.34 -7.30
N ARG A 294 -3.40 -3.29 -6.78
CA ARG A 294 -2.37 -4.32 -7.01
C ARG A 294 -2.84 -5.74 -6.68
N ASP A 295 -3.42 -5.94 -5.50
CA ASP A 295 -3.83 -7.26 -5.00
C ASP A 295 -5.32 -7.57 -5.25
N THR A 296 -6.05 -6.67 -5.92
CA THR A 296 -7.49 -6.84 -6.22
C THR A 296 -7.71 -7.13 -7.70
N PHE A 297 -7.64 -6.10 -8.55
CA PHE A 297 -7.84 -6.22 -10.00
C PHE A 297 -6.52 -6.42 -10.76
N GLY A 298 -5.40 -6.01 -10.15
CA GLY A 298 -4.07 -6.10 -10.72
C GLY A 298 -3.85 -5.17 -11.90
N ARG A 299 -2.66 -5.31 -12.50
CA ARG A 299 -2.26 -4.60 -13.70
C ARG A 299 -2.77 -5.32 -14.95
N VAL A 300 -3.26 -4.56 -15.92
CA VAL A 300 -3.57 -5.03 -17.27
C VAL A 300 -2.32 -4.94 -18.16
N ARG A 301 -2.02 -6.02 -18.89
CA ARG A 301 -0.92 -6.06 -19.87
C ARG A 301 -1.30 -5.32 -21.14
N ASN A 302 -0.31 -4.90 -21.93
CA ASN A 302 -0.57 -4.09 -23.14
C ASN A 302 -1.56 -4.76 -24.11
N TRP A 303 -1.40 -6.06 -24.34
CA TRP A 303 -2.26 -6.83 -25.25
C TRP A 303 -3.68 -7.10 -24.73
N ASP A 304 -3.95 -6.83 -23.45
CA ASP A 304 -5.23 -7.05 -22.78
C ASP A 304 -5.93 -5.72 -22.40
N ASP A 305 -5.48 -4.58 -22.97
CA ASP A 305 -6.09 -3.28 -22.71
C ASP A 305 -7.61 -3.33 -22.99
N GLY A 306 -8.43 -3.01 -21.97
CA GLY A 306 -9.87 -3.25 -22.02
C GLY A 306 -10.62 -2.46 -23.09
N LEU A 307 -10.02 -1.38 -23.62
CA LEU A 307 -10.54 -0.57 -24.73
C LEU A 307 -9.86 -0.87 -26.06
N ASN A 308 -8.94 -1.84 -26.10
CA ASN A 308 -8.12 -2.20 -27.25
C ASN A 308 -7.32 -1.01 -27.80
N ILE A 309 -6.97 -0.02 -26.97
CA ILE A 309 -6.25 1.19 -27.40
C ILE A 309 -4.82 0.84 -27.78
N PHE A 310 -4.18 -0.09 -27.08
CA PHE A 310 -2.83 -0.54 -27.44
C PHE A 310 -2.76 -1.04 -28.88
N ASN A 311 -3.66 -1.95 -29.27
CA ASN A 311 -3.69 -2.47 -30.64
C ASN A 311 -4.12 -1.38 -31.64
N ALA A 312 -5.04 -0.48 -31.26
CA ALA A 312 -5.42 0.65 -32.11
C ALA A 312 -4.25 1.60 -32.38
N SER A 313 -3.42 1.87 -31.36
CA SER A 313 -2.21 2.69 -31.47
C SER A 313 -1.15 2.06 -32.36
N ARG A 314 -1.18 0.75 -32.63
CA ARG A 314 -0.26 0.09 -33.58
C ARG A 314 -0.68 0.26 -35.05
N GLY A 315 -1.92 0.67 -35.29
CA GLY A 315 -2.47 0.92 -36.61
C GLY A 315 -2.82 -0.37 -37.37
N PRO A 316 -3.42 -0.25 -38.57
CA PRO A 316 -3.65 -1.40 -39.43
C PRO A 316 -2.31 -2.10 -39.72
N GLU A 317 -2.28 -3.42 -39.54
CA GLU A 317 -1.10 -4.29 -39.73
C GLU A 317 0.04 -4.15 -38.70
N GLY A 318 -0.09 -3.25 -37.71
CA GLY A 318 0.88 -3.13 -36.62
C GLY A 318 2.19 -2.42 -36.99
N ALA A 319 2.13 -1.53 -37.99
CA ALA A 319 3.28 -0.86 -38.59
C ALA A 319 3.91 0.23 -37.70
N TYR A 320 3.17 0.77 -36.73
CA TYR A 320 3.70 1.69 -35.73
C TYR A 320 3.89 0.97 -34.39
N ASP A 321 5.00 1.22 -33.71
CA ASP A 321 5.26 0.71 -32.36
C ASP A 321 5.05 1.83 -31.33
N PRO A 322 3.91 1.83 -30.60
CA PRO A 322 3.59 2.86 -29.63
C PRO A 322 4.29 2.62 -28.28
N VAL A 323 5.25 1.69 -28.19
CA VAL A 323 6.00 1.38 -26.96
C VAL A 323 7.29 2.21 -26.89
N PHE A 324 7.49 2.93 -25.78
CA PHE A 324 8.74 3.65 -25.53
C PHE A 324 9.94 2.70 -25.53
N ARG A 325 11.03 3.10 -26.20
CA ARG A 325 12.33 2.45 -26.04
C ARG A 325 13.01 2.97 -24.79
N LEU A 326 13.37 2.08 -23.88
CA LEU A 326 13.87 2.43 -22.55
C LEU A 326 15.37 2.15 -22.43
N GLU A 327 16.13 3.13 -21.96
CA GLU A 327 17.52 3.02 -21.55
C GLU A 327 17.64 3.35 -20.06
N LYS A 328 18.49 2.65 -19.31
CA LYS A 328 18.76 2.98 -17.91
C LYS A 328 19.69 4.19 -17.85
N LEU A 329 19.38 5.18 -17.00
CA LEU A 329 20.26 6.33 -16.78
C LEU A 329 21.56 5.93 -16.06
N GLY A 330 21.56 4.81 -15.36
CA GLY A 330 22.72 4.28 -14.67
C GLY A 330 22.80 2.75 -14.69
N ALA A 331 23.57 2.19 -13.75
CA ALA A 331 23.85 0.75 -13.72
C ALA A 331 22.65 -0.10 -13.23
N ILE A 332 21.75 0.52 -12.45
CA ILE A 332 20.53 -0.11 -11.91
C ILE A 332 19.31 0.73 -12.29
N ILE A 333 18.12 0.09 -12.31
CA ILE A 333 16.89 0.75 -12.76
C ILE A 333 16.47 1.91 -11.83
N ASP A 334 16.74 1.81 -10.53
CA ASP A 334 16.41 2.79 -9.49
C ASP A 334 17.04 4.18 -9.72
N GLN A 335 18.07 4.26 -10.57
CA GLN A 335 18.71 5.53 -10.94
C GLN A 335 17.94 6.30 -12.01
N GLY A 336 16.87 5.72 -12.56
CA GLY A 336 15.99 6.33 -13.54
C GLY A 336 16.14 5.75 -14.95
N LEU A 337 15.20 6.14 -15.81
CA LEU A 337 15.08 5.70 -17.19
C LEU A 337 15.09 6.89 -18.15
N ALA A 338 15.68 6.71 -19.32
CA ALA A 338 15.43 7.55 -20.49
C ALA A 338 14.52 6.77 -21.44
N ALA A 339 13.41 7.39 -21.84
CA ALA A 339 12.43 6.81 -22.73
C ALA A 339 12.39 7.62 -24.03
N PHE A 340 12.53 6.92 -25.16
CA PHE A 340 12.58 7.51 -26.48
C PHE A 340 11.42 7.00 -27.32
N ILE A 341 10.70 7.90 -27.98
CA ILE A 341 9.70 7.54 -28.98
C ILE A 341 9.67 8.59 -30.08
N THR A 342 9.34 8.17 -31.29
CA THR A 342 9.08 9.06 -32.41
C THR A 342 7.63 8.89 -32.83
N MET A 343 6.92 9.99 -33.08
CA MET A 343 5.60 9.97 -33.69
C MET A 343 5.62 10.78 -34.99
N ASP A 344 5.00 10.22 -36.01
CA ASP A 344 4.97 10.81 -37.34
C ASP A 344 3.52 11.20 -37.67
N PHE A 345 3.27 12.43 -38.10
CA PHE A 345 1.92 12.86 -38.51
C PHE A 345 1.96 13.79 -39.72
N ASN A 346 0.81 13.95 -40.36
CA ASN A 346 0.68 14.81 -41.54
C ASN A 346 0.30 16.24 -41.14
N ILE A 347 1.07 17.22 -41.62
CA ILE A 347 0.82 18.65 -41.39
C ILE A 347 -0.12 19.24 -42.44
N SER A 348 -0.23 18.61 -43.62
CA SER A 348 -1.02 19.11 -44.75
C SER A 348 -2.51 19.22 -44.41
N PRO A 349 -3.18 20.30 -44.85
CA PRO A 349 -4.60 20.53 -44.60
C PRO A 349 -5.43 19.58 -45.47
N GLY A 350 -5.57 18.33 -45.04
CA GLY A 350 -6.11 17.29 -45.91
C GLY A 350 -6.61 16.01 -45.26
N THR A 351 -6.84 15.95 -43.94
CA THR A 351 -7.52 14.77 -43.36
C THR A 351 -8.32 15.07 -42.09
N LEU A 352 -9.19 16.08 -42.12
CA LEU A 352 -10.43 16.01 -41.33
C LEU A 352 -11.49 15.29 -42.18
N GLN A 353 -11.39 13.96 -42.25
CA GLN A 353 -12.49 13.11 -42.69
C GLN A 353 -12.86 12.12 -41.58
N LEU A 354 -13.89 12.52 -40.83
CA LEU A 354 -15.05 11.69 -40.49
C LEU A 354 -14.78 10.22 -40.16
N ASN A 355 -14.62 9.92 -38.87
CA ASN A 355 -15.09 8.66 -38.29
C ASN A 355 -16.20 8.91 -37.26
N PHE A 356 -17.30 9.49 -37.75
CA PHE A 356 -18.60 9.54 -37.07
C PHE A 356 -19.58 8.49 -37.63
N ASN A 357 -19.07 7.34 -38.12
CA ASN A 357 -19.88 6.29 -38.74
C ASN A 357 -19.89 4.94 -38.00
N LEU A 358 -19.81 4.96 -36.66
CA LEU A 358 -20.11 3.78 -35.84
C LEU A 358 -21.18 4.00 -34.75
N PHE A 359 -21.79 5.18 -34.66
CA PHE A 359 -22.91 5.43 -33.74
C PHE A 359 -24.28 5.60 -34.41
N SER A 360 -24.33 5.74 -35.75
CA SER A 360 -25.56 5.96 -36.51
C SER A 360 -26.20 4.68 -37.09
N LYS A 361 -25.58 3.50 -36.94
CA LYS A 361 -26.16 2.22 -37.37
C LYS A 361 -26.88 1.40 -36.28
N ARG A 362 -26.96 1.89 -35.04
CA ARG A 362 -27.77 1.26 -33.96
C ARG A 362 -29.06 2.02 -33.58
N LEU A 363 -29.38 3.12 -34.25
CA LEU A 363 -30.67 3.82 -34.08
C LEU A 363 -31.66 3.56 -35.24
N ALA A 364 -31.35 2.64 -36.15
CA ALA A 364 -32.26 2.19 -37.21
C ALA A 364 -33.27 1.10 -36.74
N GLN A 365 -33.50 0.97 -35.42
CA GLN A 365 -34.55 0.12 -34.84
C GLN A 365 -35.27 0.80 -33.67
N ALA A 366 -35.64 2.07 -33.83
CA ALA A 366 -36.63 2.71 -32.97
C ALA A 366 -37.70 3.39 -33.84
N PRO A 367 -39.00 3.31 -33.49
CA PRO A 367 -40.08 3.76 -34.36
C PRO A 367 -40.14 5.29 -34.46
N SER A 368 -40.67 5.74 -35.60
CA SER A 368 -40.92 7.11 -36.05
C SER A 368 -41.37 8.10 -34.98
N ILE A 369 -40.67 9.23 -34.85
CA ILE A 369 -41.25 10.47 -34.33
C ILE A 369 -40.84 11.63 -35.25
N ASP A 370 -41.86 12.40 -35.63
CA ASP A 370 -41.96 13.42 -36.67
C ASP A 370 -41.11 14.68 -36.39
N SER A 371 -40.35 15.18 -37.38
CA SER A 371 -39.61 16.45 -37.24
C SER A 371 -39.40 17.17 -38.58
N THR A 372 -40.47 17.74 -39.14
CA THR A 372 -40.44 18.58 -40.34
C THR A 372 -39.99 20.04 -40.10
N SER A 373 -39.78 20.49 -38.85
CA SER A 373 -39.48 21.90 -38.57
C SER A 373 -37.99 22.30 -38.51
N ARG A 374 -37.06 21.35 -38.25
CA ARG A 374 -35.63 21.68 -38.05
C ARG A 374 -34.80 21.72 -39.32
N PHE A 375 -35.27 21.13 -40.42
CA PHE A 375 -34.52 21.07 -41.67
C PHE A 375 -34.49 22.41 -42.43
N SER A 376 -35.46 23.31 -42.21
CA SER A 376 -35.54 24.57 -42.94
C SER A 376 -34.44 25.58 -42.56
N SER A 377 -34.10 25.69 -41.27
CA SER A 377 -33.12 26.69 -40.81
C SER A 377 -31.67 26.33 -41.14
N ALA A 378 -31.32 25.03 -41.12
CA ALA A 378 -29.97 24.59 -41.49
C ALA A 378 -29.71 24.75 -43.00
N MET A 379 -30.73 24.54 -43.83
CA MET A 379 -30.62 24.67 -45.29
C MET A 379 -30.52 26.14 -45.74
N MET A 380 -31.16 27.07 -45.04
CA MET A 380 -31.01 28.52 -45.27
C MET A 380 -29.61 29.05 -44.92
N MET A 381 -28.87 28.42 -44.00
CA MET A 381 -27.53 28.86 -43.62
C MET A 381 -26.42 28.42 -44.58
N MET A 382 -26.60 27.30 -45.30
CA MET A 382 -25.58 26.79 -46.23
C MET A 382 -25.59 27.47 -47.60
N SER A 383 -26.62 28.24 -47.95
CA SER A 383 -26.74 28.92 -49.25
C SER A 383 -26.01 30.26 -49.35
N ASN A 384 -25.34 30.72 -48.28
CA ASN A 384 -24.69 32.05 -48.22
C ASN A 384 -23.15 32.00 -48.15
N LEU A 385 -22.53 30.82 -48.33
CA LEU A 385 -21.07 30.71 -48.38
C LEU A 385 -20.58 31.10 -49.79
N PRO A 386 -19.58 31.99 -49.91
CA PRO A 386 -19.01 32.34 -51.21
C PRO A 386 -18.25 31.15 -51.82
N ASP A 387 -18.48 30.88 -53.11
CA ASP A 387 -17.81 29.79 -53.85
C ASP A 387 -16.29 30.01 -53.95
N VAL A 388 -15.55 28.90 -53.89
CA VAL A 388 -14.07 28.92 -53.98
C VAL A 388 -13.64 29.26 -55.42
N PRO A 389 -12.85 30.33 -55.65
CA PRO A 389 -12.36 30.67 -56.99
C PRO A 389 -11.41 29.59 -57.55
N THR A 390 -11.54 29.25 -58.83
CA THR A 390 -10.62 28.33 -59.54
C THR A 390 -9.35 29.04 -60.01
N SER A 391 -8.20 28.35 -59.97
CA SER A 391 -6.92 28.95 -60.34
C SER A 391 -6.80 29.15 -61.86
N PRO A 392 -6.40 30.34 -62.35
CA PRO A 392 -6.21 30.61 -63.78
C PRO A 392 -5.01 29.85 -64.37
N VAL A 393 -4.15 29.27 -63.52
CA VAL A 393 -2.93 28.54 -63.90
C VAL A 393 -2.93 27.10 -63.38
N GLN A 394 -4.12 26.48 -63.32
CA GLN A 394 -4.30 25.11 -62.81
C GLN A 394 -3.30 24.09 -63.38
N GLN A 395 -2.91 24.26 -64.64
CA GLN A 395 -2.01 23.35 -65.36
C GLN A 395 -0.55 23.39 -64.90
N ILE A 396 -0.10 24.49 -64.29
CA ILE A 396 1.28 24.66 -63.82
C ILE A 396 1.40 24.75 -62.30
N LEU A 397 0.27 24.76 -61.57
CA LEU A 397 0.20 24.91 -60.11
C LEU A 397 1.07 23.90 -59.33
N ASN A 398 1.24 22.70 -59.89
CA ASN A 398 1.99 21.59 -59.29
C ASN A 398 3.23 21.20 -60.12
N THR A 399 3.79 22.17 -60.87
CA THR A 399 4.95 21.96 -61.75
C THR A 399 6.04 22.99 -61.45
N ASN A 400 7.30 22.65 -61.75
CA ASN A 400 8.43 23.58 -61.62
C ASN A 400 8.58 24.55 -62.82
N VAL A 401 7.52 24.75 -63.59
CA VAL A 401 7.51 25.66 -64.75
C VAL A 401 7.30 27.09 -64.26
N ALA A 402 8.25 27.98 -64.56
CA ALA A 402 8.14 29.38 -64.19
C ALA A 402 6.95 30.04 -64.94
N PRO A 403 6.02 30.72 -64.22
CA PRO A 403 4.88 31.37 -64.84
C PRO A 403 5.33 32.59 -65.67
N SER A 404 4.67 32.80 -66.81
CA SER A 404 4.88 33.99 -67.64
C SER A 404 4.43 35.27 -66.92
N SER A 405 4.93 36.43 -67.37
CA SER A 405 4.59 37.74 -66.78
C SER A 405 3.07 38.00 -66.73
N THR A 406 2.32 37.54 -67.73
CA THR A 406 0.86 37.64 -67.79
C THR A 406 0.17 36.71 -66.77
N GLN A 407 0.71 35.51 -66.56
CA GLN A 407 0.22 34.55 -65.57
C GLN A 407 0.50 35.02 -64.13
N ILE A 408 1.66 35.65 -63.89
CA ILE A 408 2.01 36.24 -62.59
C ILE A 408 0.98 37.31 -62.19
N ALA A 409 0.58 38.19 -63.11
CA ALA A 409 -0.45 39.20 -62.83
C ALA A 409 -1.82 38.59 -62.47
N GLN A 410 -2.22 37.52 -63.18
CA GLN A 410 -3.49 36.80 -62.91
C GLN A 410 -3.46 36.05 -61.56
N ILE A 411 -2.30 35.50 -61.19
CA ILE A 411 -2.09 34.85 -59.89
C ILE A 411 -2.24 35.89 -58.76
N HIS A 412 -1.58 37.04 -58.86
CA HIS A 412 -1.70 38.10 -57.85
C HIS A 412 -3.13 38.60 -57.67
N GLN A 413 -3.88 38.79 -58.76
CA GLN A 413 -5.28 39.21 -58.68
C GLN A 413 -6.18 38.15 -58.03
N THR A 414 -5.90 36.87 -58.27
CA THR A 414 -6.65 35.75 -57.67
C THR A 414 -6.35 35.64 -56.17
N ILE A 415 -5.09 35.81 -55.76
CA ILE A 415 -4.68 35.81 -54.34
C ILE A 415 -5.39 36.94 -53.58
N GLN A 416 -5.38 38.16 -54.12
CA GLN A 416 -6.08 39.30 -53.50
C GLN A 416 -7.58 39.05 -53.32
N ARG A 417 -8.22 38.36 -54.27
CA ARG A 417 -9.64 38.00 -54.18
C ARG A 417 -9.89 36.96 -53.08
N VAL A 418 -9.00 35.97 -52.93
CA VAL A 418 -9.10 34.95 -51.88
C VAL A 418 -8.87 35.56 -50.50
N ASP A 419 -7.89 36.46 -50.36
CA ASP A 419 -7.62 37.15 -49.09
C ASP A 419 -8.81 38.00 -48.64
N ALA A 420 -9.50 38.68 -49.57
CA ALA A 420 -10.71 39.43 -49.27
C ALA A 420 -11.86 38.53 -48.78
N LEU A 421 -12.07 37.36 -49.42
CA LEU A 421 -13.08 36.39 -48.99
C LEU A 421 -12.77 35.79 -47.61
N LYS A 422 -11.49 35.53 -47.33
CA LYS A 422 -11.04 35.03 -46.03
C LYS A 422 -11.31 36.04 -44.91
N ALA A 423 -10.96 37.31 -45.13
CA ALA A 423 -11.22 38.38 -44.18
C ALA A 423 -12.72 38.54 -43.85
N GLN A 424 -13.59 38.35 -44.85
CA GLN A 424 -15.04 38.40 -44.66
C GLN A 424 -15.56 37.26 -43.77
N LEU A 425 -15.05 36.04 -43.96
CA LEU A 425 -15.42 34.87 -43.15
C LEU A 425 -14.89 34.97 -41.71
N ASP A 426 -13.68 35.51 -41.53
CA ASP A 426 -13.09 35.71 -40.20
C ASP A 426 -13.88 36.74 -39.37
N ALA A 427 -14.40 37.79 -40.00
CA ALA A 427 -15.28 38.76 -39.34
C ALA A 427 -16.59 38.12 -38.83
N GLN A 428 -17.24 37.29 -39.65
CA GLN A 428 -18.47 36.57 -39.26
C GLN A 428 -18.22 35.57 -38.11
N ARG A 429 -17.04 34.94 -38.07
CA ARG A 429 -16.66 34.02 -37.00
C ARG A 429 -16.48 34.75 -35.66
N SER A 430 -15.92 35.94 -35.68
CA SER A 430 -15.70 36.78 -34.48
C SER A 430 -17.02 37.20 -33.83
N GLU A 431 -18.00 37.62 -34.64
CA GLU A 431 -19.34 38.03 -34.16
C GLU A 431 -20.12 36.86 -33.54
N ARG A 432 -20.00 35.64 -34.10
CA ARG A 432 -20.65 34.46 -33.55
C ARG A 432 -20.01 34.00 -32.24
N ALA A 433 -18.70 34.21 -32.08
CA ALA A 433 -17.97 33.87 -30.86
C ALA A 433 -18.38 34.75 -29.67
N SER A 434 -18.60 36.06 -29.88
CA SER A 434 -19.03 36.97 -28.82
C SER A 434 -20.45 36.69 -28.33
N ALA A 435 -21.37 36.31 -29.23
CA ALA A 435 -22.72 35.90 -28.86
C ALA A 435 -22.76 34.61 -28.01
N THR A 436 -21.82 33.69 -28.26
CA THR A 436 -21.72 32.42 -27.51
C THR A 436 -21.18 32.67 -26.09
N ALA A 437 -20.16 33.52 -25.95
CA ALA A 437 -19.58 33.89 -24.66
C ALA A 437 -20.60 34.55 -23.71
N ALA A 438 -21.48 35.41 -24.23
CA ALA A 438 -22.54 36.04 -23.43
C ALA A 438 -23.58 35.03 -22.91
N SER A 439 -23.88 33.98 -23.69
CA SER A 439 -24.78 32.90 -23.27
C SER A 439 -24.16 32.01 -22.19
N ASP A 440 -22.86 31.74 -22.28
CA ASP A 440 -22.15 30.90 -21.31
C ASP A 440 -22.03 31.58 -19.94
N GLN A 441 -21.73 32.89 -19.92
CA GLN A 441 -21.71 33.69 -18.69
C GLN A 441 -23.08 33.64 -17.98
N ARG A 442 -24.17 33.77 -18.74
CA ARG A 442 -25.53 33.74 -18.16
C ARG A 442 -25.90 32.36 -17.61
N ARG A 443 -25.36 31.29 -18.20
CA ARG A 443 -25.54 29.92 -17.70
C ARG A 443 -24.81 29.70 -16.38
N GLU A 444 -23.59 30.23 -16.23
CA GLU A 444 -22.82 30.13 -14.98
C GLU A 444 -23.53 30.82 -13.81
N GLU A 445 -24.05 32.02 -14.01
CA GLU A 445 -24.82 32.75 -13.00
C GLU A 445 -26.02 31.91 -12.50
N LEU A 446 -26.73 31.24 -13.40
CA LEU A 446 -27.87 30.39 -13.05
C LEU A 446 -27.45 29.12 -12.29
N VAL A 447 -26.32 28.51 -12.65
CA VAL A 447 -25.78 27.33 -11.95
C VAL A 447 -25.35 27.70 -10.54
N GLN A 448 -24.65 28.81 -10.36
CA GLN A 448 -24.23 29.28 -9.03
C GLN A 448 -25.45 29.59 -8.14
N PHE A 449 -26.47 30.24 -8.70
CA PHE A 449 -27.73 30.51 -7.99
C PHE A 449 -28.41 29.21 -7.53
N ALA A 450 -28.52 28.21 -8.40
CA ALA A 450 -29.12 26.92 -8.05
C ALA A 450 -28.34 26.16 -6.97
N GLN A 451 -27.00 26.14 -7.05
CA GLN A 451 -26.14 25.48 -6.07
C GLN A 451 -26.23 26.14 -4.69
N ALA A 452 -26.28 27.48 -4.63
CA ALA A 452 -26.42 28.21 -3.36
C ALA A 452 -27.71 27.82 -2.62
N HIS A 453 -28.81 27.63 -3.35
CA HIS A 453 -30.10 27.24 -2.78
C HIS A 453 -30.18 25.73 -2.46
N ALA A 454 -29.55 24.87 -3.25
CA ALA A 454 -29.45 23.43 -2.95
C ALA A 454 -28.73 23.16 -1.63
N ARG A 455 -27.69 23.95 -1.28
CA ARG A 455 -26.98 23.86 0.01
C ARG A 455 -27.88 24.15 1.23
N LEU A 456 -28.98 24.89 1.05
CA LEU A 456 -29.94 25.14 2.12
C LEU A 456 -30.82 23.92 2.40
N LEU A 457 -30.96 23.01 1.43
CA LEU A 457 -31.77 21.79 1.52
C LEU A 457 -30.95 20.56 1.96
N ALA A 458 -29.67 20.74 2.27
CA ALA A 458 -28.77 19.64 2.61
C ALA A 458 -29.23 18.89 3.88
N PRO A 459 -29.27 17.54 3.89
CA PRO A 459 -29.84 16.74 4.98
C PRO A 459 -29.21 17.01 6.35
N GLU A 460 -27.92 17.34 6.40
CA GLU A 460 -27.18 17.66 7.62
C GLU A 460 -27.72 18.88 8.37
N ARG A 461 -28.48 19.77 7.69
CA ARG A 461 -29.18 20.90 8.34
C ARG A 461 -30.50 20.51 9.01
N ARG A 462 -30.97 19.27 8.81
CA ARG A 462 -32.25 18.76 9.32
C ARG A 462 -32.10 17.70 10.40
N LEU A 463 -30.87 17.22 10.66
CA LEU A 463 -30.62 16.21 11.67
C LEU A 463 -30.57 16.83 13.08
N PRO A 464 -31.22 16.21 14.08
CA PRO A 464 -31.02 16.55 15.48
C PRO A 464 -29.54 16.40 15.88
N LEU A 465 -29.07 17.26 16.78
CA LEU A 465 -27.65 17.31 17.19
C LEU A 465 -27.20 15.98 17.83
N GLU A 466 -28.11 15.25 18.46
CA GLU A 466 -27.87 13.95 19.08
C GLU A 466 -27.57 12.87 18.04
N ILE A 467 -28.23 12.92 16.88
CA ILE A 467 -27.98 12.01 15.76
C ILE A 467 -26.63 12.31 15.13
N ILE A 468 -26.29 13.60 14.98
CA ILE A 468 -24.97 14.03 14.50
C ILE A 468 -23.87 13.55 15.46
N ALA A 469 -24.07 13.70 16.77
CA ALA A 469 -23.14 13.19 17.79
C ALA A 469 -22.96 11.66 17.70
N ARG A 470 -24.04 10.91 17.46
CA ARG A 470 -23.95 9.45 17.29
C ARG A 470 -23.21 9.05 16.02
N ILE A 471 -23.43 9.77 14.91
CA ILE A 471 -22.68 9.58 13.66
C ILE A 471 -21.19 9.82 13.92
N PHE A 472 -20.83 10.89 14.63
CA PHE A 472 -19.43 11.19 14.95
C PHE A 472 -18.75 10.07 15.74
N LEU A 473 -19.47 9.46 16.70
CA LEU A 473 -18.96 8.30 17.44
C LEU A 473 -18.68 7.10 16.52
N HIS A 474 -19.56 6.81 15.56
CA HIS A 474 -19.33 5.76 14.57
C HIS A 474 -18.14 6.07 13.65
N CYS A 475 -18.02 7.32 13.17
CA CYS A 475 -16.87 7.75 12.37
C CYS A 475 -15.53 7.60 13.12
N ALA A 476 -15.51 7.79 14.44
CA ALA A 476 -14.32 7.59 15.26
C ALA A 476 -14.03 6.09 15.51
N GLN A 477 -15.05 5.24 15.58
CA GLN A 477 -14.92 3.78 15.80
C GLN A 477 -14.48 3.02 14.54
N ASP A 478 -14.91 3.46 13.34
CA ASP A 478 -14.58 2.80 12.06
C ASP A 478 -13.14 3.07 11.58
N ALA A 479 -12.40 3.92 12.29
CA ALA A 479 -11.01 4.18 11.97
C ALA A 479 -10.16 2.93 12.20
N LYS A 480 -9.73 2.29 11.11
CA LYS A 480 -8.83 1.10 11.10
C LYS A 480 -7.50 1.30 11.83
N SER A 481 -7.15 2.54 12.20
CA SER A 481 -5.97 2.86 12.99
C SER A 481 -6.25 4.03 13.93
N LEU A 482 -5.54 4.05 15.05
CA LEU A 482 -5.58 5.11 16.05
C LEU A 482 -5.29 6.52 15.49
N ALA A 483 -4.33 6.64 14.58
CA ALA A 483 -4.02 7.89 13.90
C ALA A 483 -5.19 8.34 12.99
N GLY A 484 -5.95 7.38 12.45
CA GLY A 484 -7.19 7.63 11.73
C GLY A 484 -8.27 8.21 12.63
N ALA A 485 -8.46 7.69 13.85
CA ALA A 485 -9.44 8.19 14.80
C ALA A 485 -9.12 9.63 15.26
N ALA A 486 -7.84 9.94 15.52
CA ALA A 486 -7.39 11.28 15.85
C ALA A 486 -7.63 12.29 14.71
N ARG A 487 -7.31 11.90 13.46
CA ARG A 487 -7.60 12.73 12.27
C ARG A 487 -9.09 12.89 12.03
N ALA A 488 -9.90 11.85 12.23
CA ALA A 488 -11.35 11.91 12.09
C ALA A 488 -11.93 12.98 13.03
N ARG A 489 -11.52 13.02 14.30
CA ARG A 489 -11.99 14.04 15.27
C ARG A 489 -11.58 15.46 14.89
N ALA A 490 -10.34 15.65 14.44
CA ALA A 490 -9.87 16.94 13.97
C ALA A 490 -10.65 17.40 12.72
N ALA A 491 -10.92 16.48 11.79
CA ALA A 491 -11.72 16.73 10.60
C ALA A 491 -13.17 17.11 10.96
N LEU A 492 -13.80 16.40 11.90
CA LEU A 492 -15.15 16.72 12.38
C LEU A 492 -15.25 18.14 12.95
N CYS A 493 -14.22 18.61 13.66
CA CYS A 493 -14.15 19.97 14.20
C CYS A 493 -13.86 21.06 13.15
N ALA A 494 -13.43 20.68 11.93
CA ALA A 494 -13.01 21.59 10.88
C ALA A 494 -14.09 21.88 9.82
N VAL A 495 -15.20 21.12 9.80
CA VAL A 495 -16.23 21.23 8.75
C VAL A 495 -17.04 22.53 8.85
N CYS A 496 -17.71 22.77 9.98
CA CYS A 496 -18.50 23.97 10.21
C CYS A 496 -18.62 24.28 11.71
N ARG A 497 -19.17 25.45 12.07
CA ARG A 497 -19.36 25.85 13.48
C ARG A 497 -20.22 24.85 14.25
N THR A 498 -21.38 24.47 13.70
CA THR A 498 -22.29 23.51 14.34
C THR A 498 -21.64 22.15 14.59
N TRP A 499 -20.87 21.63 13.63
CA TRP A 499 -20.17 20.36 13.80
C TRP A 499 -19.08 20.43 14.86
N ARG A 500 -18.35 21.54 14.91
CA ARG A 500 -17.38 21.81 15.97
C ARG A 500 -18.06 21.83 17.35
N ASP A 501 -19.18 22.53 17.48
CA ASP A 501 -19.90 22.64 18.75
C ASP A 501 -20.41 21.27 19.22
N VAL A 502 -20.99 20.47 18.31
CA VAL A 502 -21.45 19.09 18.60
C VAL A 502 -20.28 18.18 18.96
N ALA A 503 -19.18 18.22 18.21
CA ALA A 503 -18.01 17.38 18.47
C ALA A 503 -17.36 17.72 19.81
N VAL A 504 -17.24 19.01 20.16
CA VAL A 504 -16.69 19.45 21.45
C VAL A 504 -17.61 19.09 22.61
N ALA A 505 -18.93 19.21 22.45
CA ALA A 505 -19.91 18.86 23.50
C ALA A 505 -20.02 17.35 23.77
N THR A 506 -19.61 16.51 22.81
CA THR A 506 -19.75 15.05 22.93
C THR A 506 -18.54 14.42 23.62
N GLN A 507 -18.59 14.31 24.95
CA GLN A 507 -17.48 13.83 25.80
C GLN A 507 -16.91 12.47 25.37
N ALA A 508 -17.76 11.53 24.95
CA ALA A 508 -17.36 10.19 24.54
C ALA A 508 -16.44 10.15 23.30
N LEU A 509 -16.35 11.21 22.50
CA LEU A 509 -15.36 11.31 21.42
C LEU A 509 -13.93 11.52 21.93
N TRP A 510 -13.79 12.03 23.15
CA TRP A 510 -12.53 12.49 23.74
C TRP A 510 -11.93 11.51 24.76
N THR A 511 -12.56 10.34 24.98
CA THR A 511 -12.09 9.29 25.91
C THR A 511 -10.90 8.49 25.39
N PHE A 512 -10.46 8.71 24.15
CA PHE A 512 -9.38 7.96 23.54
C PHE A 512 -8.39 8.86 22.83
N PHE A 513 -7.15 8.92 23.29
CA PHE A 513 -6.13 9.84 22.81
C PHE A 513 -4.96 9.11 22.17
N ALA A 514 -4.60 9.50 20.94
CA ALA A 514 -3.51 8.89 20.19
C ALA A 514 -2.48 9.96 19.81
N LEU A 515 -1.25 9.76 20.24
CA LEU A 515 -0.15 10.69 20.07
C LEU A 515 0.91 10.10 19.14
N VAL A 516 1.28 10.89 18.12
CA VAL A 516 2.43 10.60 17.25
C VAL A 516 3.41 11.76 17.36
N PRO A 517 4.44 11.64 18.21
CA PRO A 517 5.45 12.68 18.44
C PRO A 517 6.16 13.15 17.17
N ARG A 518 6.41 14.46 17.07
CA ARG A 518 7.19 15.14 16.01
C ARG A 518 8.27 16.05 16.63
N ALA A 519 9.20 16.60 15.84
CA ALA A 519 10.32 17.38 16.39
C ALA A 519 9.94 18.58 17.30
N SER A 520 8.72 19.13 17.22
CA SER A 520 8.21 20.23 18.07
C SER A 520 7.43 19.79 19.32
N PHE A 521 7.34 18.49 19.60
CA PHE A 521 6.27 17.88 20.39
C PHE A 521 6.20 18.23 21.88
N HIS A 522 7.30 18.68 22.50
CA HIS A 522 7.32 18.90 23.96
C HIS A 522 6.40 20.03 24.46
N ARG A 523 6.26 21.14 23.71
CA ARG A 523 5.39 22.26 24.10
C ARG A 523 3.92 21.98 23.81
N ASP A 524 3.64 21.28 22.73
CA ASP A 524 2.28 21.07 22.24
C ASP A 524 1.49 20.03 23.05
N ILE A 525 2.16 19.11 23.76
CA ILE A 525 1.47 18.08 24.58
C ILE A 525 0.77 18.70 25.79
N ALA A 526 1.39 19.66 26.49
CA ALA A 526 0.82 20.21 27.72
C ALA A 526 -0.52 20.91 27.42
N ASP A 527 -0.51 21.85 26.47
CA ASP A 527 -1.70 22.58 26.04
C ASP A 527 -2.80 21.65 25.49
N MET A 528 -2.39 20.61 24.75
CA MET A 528 -3.32 19.62 24.22
C MET A 528 -3.91 18.74 25.32
N SER A 529 -3.11 18.32 26.31
CA SER A 529 -3.57 17.46 27.41
C SER A 529 -4.63 18.16 28.25
N GLU A 530 -4.42 19.44 28.59
CA GLU A 530 -5.42 20.25 29.30
C GLU A 530 -6.72 20.40 28.50
N THR A 531 -6.60 20.67 27.20
CA THR A 531 -7.76 20.80 26.30
C THR A 531 -8.57 19.50 26.22
N TRP A 532 -7.88 18.36 26.20
CA TRP A 532 -8.52 17.05 26.13
C TRP A 532 -9.16 16.67 27.45
N LEU A 533 -8.52 16.96 28.58
CA LEU A 533 -9.10 16.75 29.91
C LEU A 533 -10.41 17.53 30.06
N ALA A 534 -10.42 18.79 29.64
CA ALA A 534 -11.61 19.64 29.68
C ALA A 534 -12.78 19.07 28.85
N ARG A 535 -12.50 18.34 27.77
CA ARG A 535 -13.51 17.77 26.86
C ARG A 535 -13.98 16.37 27.26
N ALA A 536 -13.08 15.53 27.75
CA ALA A 536 -13.42 14.18 28.21
C ALA A 536 -14.15 14.19 29.58
N GLY A 537 -13.89 15.21 30.40
CA GLY A 537 -14.47 15.31 31.74
C GLY A 537 -14.01 14.16 32.64
N ALA A 538 -14.96 13.55 33.37
CA ALA A 538 -14.69 12.46 34.31
C ALA A 538 -14.76 11.06 33.69
N LEU A 539 -14.93 10.94 32.38
CA LEU A 539 -14.99 9.64 31.72
C LEU A 539 -13.61 8.96 31.71
N PRO A 540 -13.55 7.62 31.74
CA PRO A 540 -12.31 6.86 31.59
C PRO A 540 -11.60 7.19 30.26
N ILE A 541 -10.29 7.38 30.32
CA ILE A 541 -9.44 7.79 29.20
C ILE A 541 -8.43 6.69 28.90
N SER A 542 -8.27 6.39 27.61
CA SER A 542 -7.22 5.53 27.09
C SER A 542 -6.23 6.35 26.27
N VAL A 543 -4.94 6.22 26.56
CA VAL A 543 -3.86 6.98 25.90
C VAL A 543 -2.94 6.02 25.17
N GLU A 544 -2.66 6.32 23.91
CA GLU A 544 -1.66 5.60 23.13
C GLU A 544 -0.63 6.57 22.55
N VAL A 545 0.65 6.27 22.75
CA VAL A 545 1.78 7.06 22.25
C VAL A 545 2.64 6.20 21.34
N ARG A 546 2.74 6.57 20.05
CA ARG A 546 3.61 5.88 19.08
C ARG A 546 4.73 6.79 18.61
N ASN A 547 5.92 6.60 19.17
CA ASN A 547 7.08 7.41 18.87
C ASN A 547 8.07 6.70 17.96
N ARG A 548 7.89 6.88 16.64
CA ARG A 548 8.84 6.37 15.65
C ARG A 548 9.95 7.36 15.31
N ALA A 549 9.76 8.65 15.62
CA ALA A 549 10.72 9.71 15.36
C ALA A 549 11.81 9.81 16.43
N GLY A 550 11.61 9.16 17.59
CA GLY A 550 12.45 9.23 18.80
C GLY A 550 12.79 10.61 19.28
N VAL A 551 11.74 11.40 19.32
CA VAL A 551 11.67 12.58 20.16
C VAL A 551 11.75 12.14 21.62
N GLN A 552 12.39 12.93 22.48
CA GLN A 552 12.32 12.69 23.91
C GLN A 552 10.86 12.78 24.40
N LEU A 553 10.44 11.92 25.33
CA LEU A 553 9.05 11.91 25.81
C LEU A 553 8.91 12.11 27.29
N ALA A 554 9.92 11.76 28.07
CA ALA A 554 9.82 11.64 29.52
C ALA A 554 9.12 12.83 30.20
N PRO A 555 9.49 14.12 29.94
CA PRO A 555 8.83 15.26 30.59
C PRO A 555 7.38 15.48 30.16
N GLY A 556 7.08 15.31 28.86
CA GLY A 556 5.74 15.53 28.31
C GLY A 556 4.77 14.42 28.68
N LEU A 557 5.25 13.18 28.70
CA LEU A 557 4.49 12.01 29.14
C LEU A 557 4.17 12.10 30.63
N GLN A 558 5.13 12.49 31.46
CA GLN A 558 4.91 12.69 32.89
C GLN A 558 3.82 13.72 33.16
N HIS A 559 3.85 14.86 32.45
CA HIS A 559 2.80 15.88 32.57
C HIS A 559 1.43 15.33 32.16
N LEU A 560 1.34 14.63 31.03
CA LEU A 560 0.09 14.03 30.57
C LEU A 560 -0.48 13.04 31.59
N LEU A 561 0.35 12.14 32.11
CA LEU A 561 -0.08 11.15 33.10
C LEU A 561 -0.52 11.82 34.41
N ALA A 562 0.17 12.86 34.85
CA ALA A 562 -0.22 13.63 36.03
C ALA A 562 -1.57 14.35 35.85
N VAL A 563 -1.80 14.95 34.68
CA VAL A 563 -3.05 15.66 34.34
C VAL A 563 -4.25 14.71 34.29
N HIS A 564 -4.06 13.48 33.78
CA HIS A 564 -5.13 12.50 33.58
C HIS A 564 -5.17 11.38 34.63
N ALA A 565 -4.39 11.49 35.70
CA ALA A 565 -4.17 10.42 36.67
C ALA A 565 -5.45 9.75 37.21
N THR A 566 -6.49 10.55 37.49
CA THR A 566 -7.74 10.08 38.13
C THR A 566 -8.68 9.33 37.21
N ASN A 567 -8.53 9.48 35.89
CA ASN A 567 -9.45 8.99 34.88
C ASN A 567 -8.74 8.15 33.81
N LEU A 568 -7.43 7.95 33.91
CA LEU A 568 -6.66 7.14 32.98
C LEU A 568 -6.88 5.64 33.24
N GLU A 569 -7.54 4.95 32.31
CA GLU A 569 -7.87 3.52 32.38
C GLU A 569 -6.83 2.65 31.70
N SER A 570 -6.31 3.11 30.54
CA SER A 570 -5.38 2.35 29.71
C SER A 570 -4.27 3.24 29.17
N VAL A 571 -3.03 2.74 29.20
CA VAL A 571 -1.86 3.39 28.60
C VAL A 571 -1.16 2.41 27.66
N ALA A 572 -0.89 2.85 26.43
CA ALA A 572 -0.13 2.10 25.44
C ALA A 572 1.05 2.94 24.93
N LEU A 573 2.28 2.44 25.06
CA LEU A 573 3.50 3.12 24.67
C LEU A 573 4.27 2.28 23.66
N THR A 574 4.54 2.83 22.48
CA THR A 574 5.49 2.27 21.51
C THR A 574 6.63 3.27 21.34
N VAL A 575 7.75 3.01 22.01
CA VAL A 575 8.84 3.99 22.21
C VAL A 575 10.21 3.33 22.11
N ARG A 576 11.29 4.10 22.00
CA ARG A 576 12.64 3.62 22.29
C ARG A 576 12.97 3.82 23.77
N PRO A 577 13.76 2.92 24.39
CA PRO A 577 14.14 3.04 25.80
C PRO A 577 14.68 4.44 26.19
N ALA A 578 15.57 5.00 25.34
CA ALA A 578 16.18 6.32 25.54
C ALA A 578 15.20 7.50 25.51
N GLU A 579 13.98 7.32 25.02
CA GLU A 579 12.95 8.39 24.95
C GLU A 579 12.21 8.55 26.29
N LEU A 580 12.31 7.54 27.16
CA LEU A 580 11.79 7.58 28.52
C LEU A 580 12.82 8.12 29.53
N GLU A 581 14.06 8.37 29.10
CA GLU A 581 15.10 8.94 29.95
C GLU A 581 14.94 10.46 30.11
N VAL A 582 15.17 10.98 31.32
CA VAL A 582 15.30 12.43 31.54
C VAL A 582 16.78 12.81 31.48
N PRO A 583 17.24 13.60 30.48
CA PRO A 583 18.63 13.98 30.41
C PRO A 583 19.04 14.87 31.59
N GLY A 584 20.03 14.44 32.38
CA GLY A 584 20.67 15.27 33.41
C GLY A 584 20.05 15.21 34.82
N GLU A 585 18.91 14.55 35.00
CA GLU A 585 18.34 14.26 36.32
C GLU A 585 18.55 12.77 36.61
N GLY A 586 19.28 12.44 37.67
CA GLY A 586 19.61 11.05 38.01
C GLY A 586 18.35 10.19 38.14
N TRP A 587 18.17 9.27 37.19
CA TRP A 587 17.32 8.08 37.19
C TRP A 587 16.18 8.04 38.22
N SER A 588 15.13 8.84 38.00
CA SER A 588 13.78 8.65 38.56
C SER A 588 12.86 9.65 37.89
N LEU A 589 11.91 9.17 37.11
CA LEU A 589 10.76 10.00 36.75
C LEU A 589 9.89 10.07 38.00
N ALA A 590 9.58 11.27 38.48
CA ALA A 590 8.80 11.38 39.71
C ALA A 590 7.50 10.56 39.60
N PHE A 591 7.29 9.72 40.60
CA PHE A 591 6.16 8.82 40.82
C PHE A 591 4.82 9.43 40.39
N CYS A 592 4.08 8.76 39.49
CA CYS A 592 2.73 9.14 39.14
C CYS A 592 1.75 8.25 39.91
N HIS A 593 0.91 8.84 40.77
CA HIS A 593 -0.20 8.11 41.40
C HIS A 593 -1.33 7.93 40.38
N LEU A 594 -1.55 6.69 39.91
CA LEU A 594 -2.48 6.35 38.82
C LEU A 594 -3.61 5.43 39.33
N PRO A 595 -4.58 5.96 40.11
CA PRO A 595 -5.57 5.16 40.83
C PRO A 595 -6.59 4.45 39.92
N ALA A 596 -6.78 4.94 38.69
CA ALA A 596 -7.75 4.38 37.73
C ALA A 596 -7.13 3.43 36.70
N LEU A 597 -5.79 3.32 36.65
CA LEU A 597 -5.11 2.57 35.58
C LEU A 597 -5.32 1.07 35.76
N GLN A 598 -5.91 0.45 34.74
CA GLN A 598 -6.24 -0.99 34.70
C GLN A 598 -5.36 -1.76 33.70
N LYS A 599 -4.99 -1.11 32.60
CA LYS A 599 -4.26 -1.70 31.48
C LYS A 599 -3.00 -0.91 31.12
N LEU A 600 -1.89 -1.61 30.98
CA LEU A 600 -0.61 -1.03 30.54
C LEU A 600 -0.02 -1.87 29.40
N ASP A 601 0.29 -1.23 28.28
CA ASP A 601 0.98 -1.82 27.13
C ASP A 601 2.25 -1.01 26.86
N VAL A 602 3.41 -1.67 26.89
CA VAL A 602 4.70 -1.05 26.61
C VAL A 602 5.47 -1.92 25.62
N GLU A 603 5.79 -1.31 24.48
CA GLU A 603 6.59 -1.91 23.41
C GLU A 603 7.83 -1.06 23.15
N PHE A 604 8.99 -1.66 23.33
CA PHE A 604 10.26 -1.06 22.94
C PHE A 604 10.59 -1.42 21.48
N LEU A 605 10.83 -0.41 20.66
CA LEU A 605 11.19 -0.61 19.25
C LEU A 605 12.53 -1.35 19.10
N ILE A 606 13.42 -1.22 20.09
CA ILE A 606 14.75 -1.85 20.14
C ILE A 606 14.93 -2.48 21.52
N SER A 607 15.43 -3.71 21.56
CA SER A 607 15.82 -4.37 22.82
C SER A 607 17.17 -3.81 23.29
N LYS A 608 17.16 -2.95 24.31
CA LYS A 608 18.36 -2.42 24.96
C LYS A 608 18.06 -2.27 26.46
N ASP A 609 19.04 -2.61 27.30
CA ASP A 609 18.98 -2.31 28.72
C ASP A 609 18.79 -0.81 28.93
N LEU A 610 17.77 -0.43 29.72
CA LEU A 610 17.63 0.94 30.18
C LEU A 610 18.83 1.32 31.05
N GLY A 611 19.29 0.40 31.91
CA GLY A 611 20.34 0.67 32.90
C GLY A 611 19.79 1.34 34.18
N TRP A 612 18.47 1.50 34.27
CA TRP A 612 17.70 2.07 35.37
C TRP A 612 16.29 1.49 35.35
N ALA A 613 15.60 1.56 36.48
CA ALA A 613 14.23 1.09 36.60
C ALA A 613 13.26 2.27 36.50
N ASN A 614 12.36 2.24 35.52
CA ASN A 614 11.31 3.22 35.34
C ASN A 614 10.20 3.00 36.37
N ASP A 615 9.91 4.02 37.15
CA ASP A 615 8.97 4.02 38.28
C ASP A 615 7.67 4.79 38.02
N MET A 616 7.46 5.24 36.78
CA MET A 616 6.29 6.01 36.37
C MET A 616 4.95 5.28 36.62
N PHE A 617 4.96 3.95 36.56
CA PHE A 617 3.78 3.09 36.72
C PHE A 617 3.81 2.28 38.02
N ALA A 618 4.68 2.64 38.97
CA ALA A 618 4.83 1.90 40.21
C ALA A 618 3.59 1.98 41.12
N ASP A 619 2.83 3.09 41.04
CA ASP A 619 1.63 3.34 41.85
C ASP A 619 0.35 3.29 41.04
N ALA A 620 0.00 2.09 40.60
CA ALA A 620 -1.22 1.82 39.88
C ALA A 620 -2.02 0.72 40.60
N PRO A 621 -2.76 1.04 41.68
CA PRO A 621 -3.38 0.04 42.56
C PRO A 621 -4.49 -0.77 41.88
N GLN A 622 -5.02 -0.34 40.74
CA GLN A 622 -6.02 -1.08 39.96
C GLN A 622 -5.42 -1.80 38.74
N LEU A 623 -4.10 -1.76 38.55
CA LEU A 623 -3.45 -2.37 37.39
C LEU A 623 -3.54 -3.89 37.48
N HIS A 624 -4.16 -4.51 36.48
CA HIS A 624 -4.35 -5.97 36.46
C HIS A 624 -3.95 -6.62 35.13
N SER A 625 -3.84 -5.85 34.04
CA SER A 625 -3.46 -6.34 32.70
C SER A 625 -2.24 -5.60 32.18
N VAL A 626 -1.15 -6.33 31.93
CA VAL A 626 0.12 -5.76 31.44
C VAL A 626 0.61 -6.48 30.19
N ARG A 627 1.00 -5.70 29.17
CA ARG A 627 1.60 -6.17 27.92
C ARG A 627 3.00 -5.57 27.80
N LEU A 628 4.03 -6.40 27.71
CA LEU A 628 5.43 -5.98 27.58
C LEU A 628 6.09 -6.60 26.35
N VAL A 629 6.65 -5.77 25.46
CA VAL A 629 7.36 -6.24 24.27
C VAL A 629 8.77 -5.67 24.27
N LYS A 630 9.78 -6.54 24.37
CA LYS A 630 11.22 -6.19 24.45
C LYS A 630 11.57 -5.27 25.64
N VAL A 631 10.76 -5.30 26.71
CA VAL A 631 10.98 -4.58 27.99
C VAL A 631 11.41 -5.57 29.08
N LYS A 632 12.60 -5.40 29.68
CA LYS A 632 13.06 -6.33 30.74
C LYS A 632 12.31 -6.08 32.04
N VAL A 633 12.27 -7.08 32.92
CA VAL A 633 11.54 -6.99 34.21
C VAL A 633 12.08 -5.87 35.09
N TYR A 634 13.41 -5.75 35.13
CA TYR A 634 14.11 -4.79 35.99
C TYR A 634 14.08 -3.37 35.43
N ASP A 635 13.70 -3.21 34.16
CA ASP A 635 13.54 -1.91 33.49
C ASP A 635 12.28 -1.18 33.98
N MET A 636 11.30 -1.87 34.58
CA MET A 636 10.02 -1.31 34.99
C MET A 636 9.65 -1.72 36.41
N ARG A 637 9.38 -0.74 37.29
CA ARG A 637 8.76 -0.98 38.59
C ARG A 637 7.24 -0.98 38.43
N LEU A 638 6.65 -2.16 38.54
CA LEU A 638 5.21 -2.38 38.46
C LEU A 638 4.70 -3.08 39.73
N PRO A 639 3.41 -2.92 40.07
CA PRO A 639 2.77 -3.70 41.14
C PRO A 639 2.52 -5.15 40.68
N TRP A 640 3.58 -5.95 40.52
CA TRP A 640 3.52 -7.30 39.94
C TRP A 640 2.57 -8.26 40.66
N ALA A 641 2.47 -8.17 41.98
CA ALA A 641 1.71 -9.12 42.81
C ALA A 641 0.18 -9.11 42.56
N GLN A 642 -0.37 -8.01 42.03
CA GLN A 642 -1.80 -7.84 41.75
C GLN A 642 -2.19 -8.13 40.29
N LEU A 643 -1.22 -8.39 39.41
CA LEU A 643 -1.49 -8.64 38.00
C LEU A 643 -2.22 -9.98 37.81
N THR A 644 -3.28 -9.95 37.00
CA THR A 644 -4.09 -11.12 36.63
C THR A 644 -3.83 -11.58 35.20
N GLU A 645 -3.46 -10.66 34.31
CA GLU A 645 -3.12 -10.93 32.91
C GLU A 645 -1.74 -10.32 32.58
N LEU A 646 -0.85 -11.15 32.04
CA LEU A 646 0.49 -10.74 31.65
C LEU A 646 0.84 -11.30 30.28
N ARG A 647 1.24 -10.42 29.36
CA ARG A 647 1.71 -10.82 28.05
C ARG A 647 3.12 -10.29 27.79
N SER A 648 4.00 -11.15 27.29
CA SER A 648 5.41 -10.81 27.09
C SER A 648 5.98 -11.36 25.78
N TRP A 649 6.68 -10.52 25.00
CA TRP A 649 7.35 -10.97 23.76
C TRP A 649 8.76 -10.40 23.64
N GLY A 650 9.67 -11.17 23.08
CA GLY A 650 11.03 -10.70 22.79
C GLY A 650 11.91 -10.53 24.03
N LEU A 651 11.67 -11.34 25.08
CA LEU A 651 12.43 -11.32 26.34
C LEU A 651 13.25 -12.59 26.51
N SER A 652 14.27 -12.51 27.37
CA SER A 652 15.04 -13.68 27.77
C SER A 652 14.21 -14.61 28.65
N LEU A 653 14.57 -15.89 28.68
CA LEU A 653 13.97 -16.87 29.60
C LEU A 653 14.05 -16.42 31.06
N HIS A 654 15.19 -15.82 31.45
CA HIS A 654 15.42 -15.31 32.80
C HIS A 654 14.38 -14.26 33.19
N ASP A 655 14.12 -13.31 32.29
CA ASP A 655 13.15 -12.25 32.52
C ASP A 655 11.73 -12.81 32.65
N GLN A 656 11.35 -13.73 31.76
CA GLN A 656 10.03 -14.35 31.80
C GLN A 656 9.78 -15.14 33.10
N LEU A 657 10.76 -15.93 33.55
CA LEU A 657 10.67 -16.66 34.83
C LEU A 657 10.62 -15.70 36.02
N SER A 658 11.38 -14.61 35.99
CA SER A 658 11.38 -13.61 37.05
C SER A 658 10.04 -12.87 37.13
N MET A 659 9.41 -12.59 35.99
CA MET A 659 8.05 -12.02 35.92
C MET A 659 7.02 -12.97 36.51
N LEU A 660 7.03 -14.24 36.10
CA LEU A 660 6.12 -15.27 36.62
C LEU A 660 6.27 -15.46 38.12
N ALA A 661 7.51 -15.40 38.64
CA ALA A 661 7.79 -15.48 40.07
C ALA A 661 7.28 -14.25 40.84
N ALA A 662 7.29 -13.06 40.23
CA ALA A 662 6.81 -11.83 40.84
C ALA A 662 5.27 -11.72 40.86
N CYS A 663 4.56 -12.46 40.00
CA CYS A 663 3.10 -12.37 39.87
C CYS A 663 2.38 -13.49 40.65
N SER A 664 2.00 -13.22 41.89
CA SER A 664 1.33 -14.22 42.75
C SER A 664 -0.12 -14.54 42.39
N ARG A 665 -0.83 -13.62 41.72
CA ARG A 665 -2.27 -13.72 41.38
C ARG A 665 -2.54 -13.86 39.89
N LEU A 666 -1.53 -14.29 39.15
CA LEU A 666 -1.61 -14.36 37.69
C LEU A 666 -2.57 -15.47 37.26
N LEU A 667 -3.57 -15.11 36.46
CA LEU A 667 -4.56 -16.04 35.91
C LEU A 667 -4.22 -16.44 34.47
N GLU A 668 -3.71 -15.49 33.69
CA GLU A 668 -3.37 -15.68 32.26
C GLU A 668 -1.96 -15.18 31.95
N PHE A 669 -1.16 -16.05 31.30
CA PHE A 669 0.16 -15.71 30.77
C PHE A 669 0.24 -16.03 29.28
N ASP A 670 0.71 -15.07 28.48
CA ASP A 670 0.99 -15.23 27.04
C ASP A 670 2.42 -14.79 26.74
N GLY A 671 3.26 -15.71 26.28
CA GLY A 671 4.70 -15.48 26.14
C GLY A 671 5.25 -15.93 24.79
N TRP A 672 6.11 -15.12 24.15
CA TRP A 672 7.02 -15.61 23.11
C TRP A 672 8.45 -15.69 23.65
N MET A 673 9.01 -16.89 23.56
CA MET A 673 10.34 -17.22 24.02
C MET A 673 11.42 -16.92 22.98
N CYS A 674 12.52 -16.33 23.44
CA CYS A 674 13.76 -16.20 22.68
C CYS A 674 14.85 -17.13 23.26
N PRO A 675 15.89 -17.47 22.49
CA PRO A 675 16.94 -18.39 22.92
C PRO A 675 17.78 -17.75 24.04
N GLY A 676 18.08 -18.49 25.10
CA GLY A 676 18.87 -17.98 26.22
C GLY A 676 19.44 -19.08 27.13
N ASP A 677 20.48 -18.71 27.89
CA ASP A 677 21.12 -19.62 28.85
C ASP A 677 20.20 -19.99 30.02
N THR A 678 20.39 -21.19 30.53
CA THR A 678 19.44 -21.98 31.34
C THR A 678 19.96 -22.22 32.75
N SER A 679 21.17 -21.73 33.03
CA SER A 679 22.08 -22.24 34.05
C SER A 679 21.75 -21.82 35.50
N ALA A 680 20.71 -21.01 35.75
CA ALA A 680 20.54 -20.32 37.04
C ALA A 680 19.15 -20.35 37.70
N HIS A 681 18.12 -21.02 37.16
CA HIS A 681 16.75 -20.87 37.70
C HIS A 681 16.24 -22.02 38.58
N HIS A 682 15.72 -21.64 39.75
CA HIS A 682 14.85 -22.46 40.57
C HIS A 682 13.48 -22.67 39.90
N VAL A 683 12.76 -23.72 40.31
CA VAL A 683 11.38 -23.96 39.86
C VAL A 683 10.46 -22.84 40.37
N VAL A 684 9.82 -22.13 39.45
CA VAL A 684 8.82 -21.09 39.68
C VAL A 684 7.45 -21.73 39.81
N CYS A 685 6.76 -21.43 40.92
CA CYS A 685 5.39 -21.88 41.16
C CYS A 685 4.42 -20.73 40.90
N SER A 686 3.45 -20.95 40.01
CA SER A 686 2.35 -20.01 39.75
C SER A 686 1.03 -20.70 40.11
N PRO A 687 0.58 -20.57 41.38
CA PRO A 687 -0.48 -21.40 41.93
C PRO A 687 -1.87 -21.08 41.38
N GLU A 688 -2.11 -19.85 40.91
CA GLU A 688 -3.41 -19.39 40.41
C GLU A 688 -3.48 -19.33 38.87
N LEU A 689 -2.43 -19.76 38.16
CA LEU A 689 -2.39 -19.67 36.70
C LEU A 689 -3.37 -20.68 36.08
N HIS A 690 -4.37 -20.16 35.37
CA HIS A 690 -5.41 -20.95 34.71
C HIS A 690 -5.10 -21.17 33.22
N THR A 691 -4.57 -20.14 32.56
CA THR A 691 -4.29 -20.16 31.12
C THR A 691 -2.83 -19.83 30.85
N LEU A 692 -2.16 -20.74 30.13
CA LEU A 692 -0.78 -20.58 29.69
C LEU A 692 -0.69 -20.70 28.17
N ARG A 693 -0.24 -19.63 27.51
CA ARG A 693 0.06 -19.62 26.08
C ARG A 693 1.55 -19.37 25.86
N LEU A 694 2.21 -20.28 25.15
CA LEU A 694 3.64 -20.19 24.87
C LEU A 694 3.89 -20.33 23.38
N SER A 695 4.55 -19.33 22.81
CA SER A 695 5.15 -19.38 21.47
C SER A 695 6.64 -19.64 21.61
N VAL A 696 7.13 -20.64 20.90
CA VAL A 696 8.44 -21.25 21.15
C VAL A 696 9.25 -21.33 19.85
N ASP A 697 10.51 -20.87 19.88
CA ASP A 697 11.47 -20.97 18.79
C ASP A 697 12.48 -22.11 18.98
N GLY A 698 13.18 -22.46 17.90
CA GLY A 698 13.75 -23.80 17.71
C GLY A 698 14.98 -24.21 18.52
N THR A 699 15.61 -23.30 19.26
CA THR A 699 16.97 -23.53 19.76
C THR A 699 17.06 -23.96 21.22
N THR A 700 16.10 -23.66 22.11
CA THR A 700 16.01 -24.24 23.48
C THR A 700 14.82 -23.68 24.26
N THR A 701 13.90 -24.51 24.81
CA THR A 701 13.04 -24.05 25.93
C THR A 701 13.13 -24.95 27.17
N PRO A 702 13.89 -24.51 28.18
CA PRO A 702 13.88 -25.07 29.53
C PRO A 702 12.75 -24.50 30.39
N ILE A 703 11.92 -23.55 29.92
CA ILE A 703 10.91 -22.93 30.80
C ILE A 703 9.99 -23.97 31.43
N LEU A 704 9.57 -24.97 30.65
CA LEU A 704 8.73 -26.06 31.14
C LEU A 704 9.43 -26.91 32.20
N ASP A 705 10.76 -26.95 32.26
CA ASP A 705 11.49 -27.62 33.35
C ASP A 705 11.43 -26.82 34.66
N HIS A 706 11.24 -25.50 34.58
CA HIS A 706 11.24 -24.58 35.71
C HIS A 706 9.85 -24.13 36.14
N LEU A 707 8.76 -24.72 35.64
CA LEU A 707 7.39 -24.32 36.03
C LEU A 707 6.68 -25.38 36.90
N LEU A 708 5.93 -24.91 37.89
CA LEU A 708 4.98 -25.69 38.69
C LEU A 708 3.62 -24.99 38.64
N LEU A 709 2.64 -25.60 37.97
CA LEU A 709 1.38 -24.95 37.58
C LEU A 709 0.15 -25.75 38.03
N PRO A 710 -0.13 -25.85 39.34
CA PRO A 710 -1.14 -26.78 39.87
C PRO A 710 -2.58 -26.49 39.43
N SER A 711 -2.92 -25.22 39.18
CA SER A 711 -4.29 -24.81 38.82
C SER A 711 -4.52 -24.67 37.31
N LEU A 712 -3.57 -25.09 36.48
CA LEU A 712 -3.63 -24.89 35.03
C LEU A 712 -4.80 -25.66 34.40
N ARG A 713 -5.62 -24.96 33.63
CA ARG A 713 -6.79 -25.51 32.92
C ARG A 713 -6.62 -25.47 31.41
N ASP A 714 -5.99 -24.43 30.89
CA ASP A 714 -5.86 -24.20 29.46
C ASP A 714 -4.38 -24.04 29.10
N LEU A 715 -3.86 -24.97 28.30
CA LEU A 715 -2.47 -24.96 27.84
C LEU A 715 -2.41 -24.88 26.32
N ARG A 716 -1.78 -23.83 25.81
CA ARG A 716 -1.50 -23.64 24.39
C ARG A 716 0.00 -23.52 24.16
N ILE A 717 0.55 -24.35 23.29
CA ILE A 717 1.95 -24.30 22.88
C ILE A 717 2.03 -24.23 21.36
N SER A 718 2.74 -23.23 20.84
CA SER A 718 2.96 -23.01 19.41
C SER A 718 4.46 -23.07 19.11
N CYS A 719 4.90 -24.13 18.44
CA CYS A 719 6.30 -24.36 18.05
C CYS A 719 6.56 -23.84 16.64
N LEU A 720 7.34 -22.76 16.54
CA LEU A 720 7.73 -22.09 15.30
C LEU A 720 8.88 -22.85 14.59
N ALA A 721 9.14 -22.52 13.32
CA ALA A 721 10.12 -23.21 12.48
C ALA A 721 11.55 -23.19 13.08
N GLY A 722 12.23 -24.35 13.04
CA GLY A 722 13.64 -24.50 13.46
C GLY A 722 13.86 -25.37 14.70
N TRP A 723 12.81 -25.88 15.32
CA TRP A 723 12.90 -26.77 16.47
C TRP A 723 13.57 -28.11 16.10
N ARG A 724 14.37 -28.68 17.00
CA ARG A 724 15.14 -29.91 16.74
C ARG A 724 14.96 -31.00 17.79
N TYR A 725 14.14 -30.76 18.81
CA TYR A 725 13.99 -31.64 19.97
C TYR A 725 12.57 -32.20 20.07
N ASP A 726 12.34 -33.20 20.91
CA ASP A 726 10.98 -33.67 21.19
C ASP A 726 10.39 -32.83 22.32
N LEU A 727 9.31 -32.07 22.04
CA LEU A 727 8.56 -31.28 23.03
C LEU A 727 8.09 -32.15 24.20
N GLY A 728 7.78 -33.41 23.93
CA GLY A 728 7.37 -34.41 24.90
C GLY A 728 8.35 -34.59 26.05
N ILE A 729 9.66 -34.50 25.78
CA ILE A 729 10.72 -34.64 26.79
C ILE A 729 10.57 -33.59 27.92
N ARG A 730 9.94 -32.45 27.63
CA ARG A 730 9.80 -31.33 28.59
C ARG A 730 8.36 -31.14 29.05
N LEU A 731 7.40 -31.29 28.14
CA LEU A 731 5.99 -31.17 28.44
C LEU A 731 5.51 -32.25 29.41
N VAL A 732 5.87 -33.52 29.17
CA VAL A 732 5.42 -34.64 30.00
C VAL A 732 5.90 -34.50 31.45
N PRO A 733 7.20 -34.23 31.74
CA PRO A 733 7.64 -33.96 33.10
C PRO A 733 6.99 -32.74 33.74
N CYS A 734 6.73 -31.67 32.98
CA CYS A 734 6.07 -30.47 33.50
C CYS A 734 4.63 -30.76 33.95
N VAL A 735 3.85 -31.44 33.11
CA VAL A 735 2.47 -31.85 33.43
C VAL A 735 2.46 -32.81 34.63
N ARG A 736 3.37 -33.81 34.64
CA ARG A 736 3.50 -34.75 35.75
C ARG A 736 3.85 -34.06 37.06
N ARG A 737 4.79 -33.11 37.03
CA ARG A 737 5.24 -32.36 38.21
C ARG A 737 4.16 -31.39 38.72
N SER A 738 3.42 -30.77 37.81
CA SER A 738 2.37 -29.80 38.15
C SER A 738 1.07 -30.47 38.62
N ALA A 739 0.83 -31.73 38.21
CA ALA A 739 -0.39 -32.49 38.54
C ALA A 739 -1.68 -31.69 38.27
N CYS A 740 -1.69 -30.93 37.18
CA CYS A 740 -2.76 -30.00 36.83
C CYS A 740 -3.97 -30.71 36.20
N LEU A 741 -5.16 -30.12 36.41
CA LEU A 741 -6.42 -30.61 35.86
C LEU A 741 -6.73 -29.89 34.54
N LEU A 742 -5.94 -30.19 33.51
CA LEU A 742 -6.11 -29.59 32.18
C LEU A 742 -7.49 -29.94 31.60
N ARG A 743 -8.17 -28.90 31.10
CA ARG A 743 -9.43 -28.97 30.36
C ARG A 743 -9.20 -28.81 28.86
N THR A 744 -8.32 -27.90 28.47
CA THR A 744 -7.97 -27.68 27.06
C THR A 744 -6.47 -27.78 26.82
N LEU A 745 -6.11 -28.48 25.74
CA LEU A 745 -4.74 -28.63 25.27
C LEU A 745 -4.70 -28.32 23.77
N GLU A 746 -3.99 -27.26 23.40
CA GLU A 746 -3.74 -26.86 22.02
C GLU A 746 -2.24 -26.93 21.72
N LEU A 747 -1.86 -27.80 20.78
CA LEU A 747 -0.48 -27.93 20.32
C LEU A 747 -0.42 -27.59 18.83
N SER A 748 0.41 -26.62 18.47
CA SER A 748 0.63 -26.22 17.08
C SER A 748 2.09 -26.41 16.70
N PHE A 749 2.35 -27.10 15.59
CA PHE A 749 3.70 -27.48 15.19
C PHE A 749 4.00 -27.07 13.75
N ALA A 750 5.11 -26.35 13.56
CA ALA A 750 5.61 -26.09 12.22
C ALA A 750 6.18 -27.36 11.54
N HIS A 751 6.86 -28.24 12.31
CA HIS A 751 7.40 -29.53 11.83
C HIS A 751 7.29 -30.63 12.91
N ASP A 752 7.81 -31.83 12.63
CA ASP A 752 7.79 -32.99 13.53
C ASP A 752 8.64 -32.81 14.79
N TYR A 753 7.98 -32.31 15.84
CA TYR A 753 8.61 -31.91 17.10
C TYR A 753 8.10 -32.68 18.31
N MET A 754 7.35 -33.75 18.10
CA MET A 754 6.88 -34.63 19.17
C MET A 754 6.77 -36.07 18.65
N SER A 755 7.16 -37.06 19.45
CA SER A 755 6.89 -38.47 19.12
C SER A 755 5.46 -38.88 19.52
N GLU A 756 4.87 -39.85 18.81
CA GLU A 756 3.55 -40.39 19.18
C GLU A 756 3.52 -40.94 20.60
N GLY A 757 4.59 -41.63 21.02
CA GLY A 757 4.72 -42.16 22.38
C GLY A 757 4.63 -41.07 23.44
N SER A 758 5.32 -39.94 23.22
CA SER A 758 5.28 -38.82 24.16
C SER A 758 3.92 -38.11 24.18
N LEU A 759 3.24 -38.02 23.04
CA LEU A 759 1.88 -37.48 22.99
C LEU A 759 0.92 -38.35 23.80
N ILE A 760 0.96 -39.67 23.57
CA ILE A 760 0.13 -40.63 24.32
C ILE A 760 0.43 -40.56 25.82
N GLU A 761 1.71 -40.50 26.22
CA GLU A 761 2.10 -40.36 27.63
C GLU A 761 1.56 -39.05 28.23
N CYS A 762 1.64 -37.94 27.49
CA CYS A 762 1.07 -36.67 27.93
C CYS A 762 -0.44 -36.78 28.14
N LEU A 763 -1.19 -37.34 27.18
CA LEU A 763 -2.65 -37.50 27.26
C LEU A 763 -3.08 -38.45 28.39
N GLN A 764 -2.26 -39.45 28.72
CA GLN A 764 -2.51 -40.34 29.87
C GLN A 764 -2.46 -39.60 31.21
N LEU A 765 -1.65 -38.55 31.32
CA LEU A 765 -1.51 -37.76 32.55
C LEU A 765 -2.68 -36.79 32.77
N VAL A 766 -3.48 -36.50 31.74
CA VAL A 766 -4.58 -35.52 31.78
C VAL A 766 -5.92 -36.10 31.33
N PRO A 767 -6.48 -37.08 32.05
CA PRO A 767 -7.74 -37.72 31.67
C PRO A 767 -8.95 -36.76 31.68
N THR A 768 -8.86 -35.63 32.38
CA THR A 768 -9.91 -34.60 32.53
C THR A 768 -10.07 -33.68 31.31
N LEU A 769 -9.31 -33.91 30.24
CA LEU A 769 -9.31 -33.04 29.06
C LEU A 769 -10.66 -33.10 28.34
N THR A 770 -11.29 -31.94 28.20
CA THR A 770 -12.55 -31.78 27.45
C THR A 770 -12.32 -31.33 26.01
N GLY A 771 -11.21 -30.63 25.74
CA GLY A 771 -10.87 -30.11 24.42
C GLY A 771 -9.42 -30.41 24.00
N LEU A 772 -9.24 -31.03 22.84
CA LEU A 772 -7.92 -31.32 22.24
C LEU A 772 -7.80 -30.67 20.86
N ALA A 773 -6.80 -29.83 20.65
CA ALA A 773 -6.49 -29.22 19.36
C ALA A 773 -5.04 -29.52 18.94
N LEU A 774 -4.86 -30.12 17.77
CA LEU A 774 -3.55 -30.47 17.19
C LEU A 774 -3.45 -29.90 15.77
N HIS A 775 -2.59 -28.89 15.61
CA HIS A 775 -2.38 -28.17 14.35
C HIS A 775 -0.96 -28.41 13.81
N PHE A 776 -0.83 -28.63 12.50
CA PHE A 776 0.42 -29.01 11.85
C PHE A 776 0.63 -28.25 10.54
N GLU A 777 1.79 -27.61 10.35
CA GLU A 777 2.13 -26.94 9.09
C GLU A 777 2.84 -27.87 8.09
N SER A 778 3.44 -28.97 8.53
CA SER A 778 4.02 -30.04 7.69
C SER A 778 3.38 -31.39 7.99
N SER A 779 3.69 -32.42 7.19
CA SER A 779 3.27 -33.79 7.51
C SER A 779 3.79 -34.18 8.89
N ALA A 780 2.90 -34.54 9.80
CA ALA A 780 3.17 -34.79 11.22
C ALA A 780 3.10 -36.29 11.55
N CYS A 781 4.05 -36.80 12.33
CA CYS A 781 4.20 -38.20 12.71
C CYS A 781 3.72 -38.53 14.14
N CYS A 782 3.31 -37.53 14.93
CA CYS A 782 2.96 -37.73 16.35
C CYS A 782 1.53 -38.20 16.61
N PHE A 783 0.64 -38.13 15.61
CA PHE A 783 -0.75 -38.52 15.73
C PHE A 783 -1.10 -39.49 14.61
N THR A 784 -1.31 -40.77 14.95
CA THR A 784 -1.55 -41.85 13.98
C THR A 784 -2.85 -42.61 14.28
N ASP A 785 -3.15 -43.65 13.49
CA ASP A 785 -4.26 -44.57 13.75
C ASP A 785 -4.17 -45.23 15.14
N ASN A 786 -2.96 -45.42 15.66
CA ASN A 786 -2.76 -45.92 17.02
C ASN A 786 -3.25 -44.92 18.07
N SER A 787 -2.94 -43.63 17.91
CA SER A 787 -3.50 -42.55 18.74
C SER A 787 -5.04 -42.53 18.70
N LEU A 788 -5.65 -42.64 17.52
CA LEU A 788 -7.11 -42.72 17.36
C LEU A 788 -7.72 -43.97 18.00
N ALA A 789 -7.06 -45.13 17.88
CA ALA A 789 -7.50 -46.37 18.49
C ALA A 789 -7.51 -46.26 20.02
N ARG A 790 -6.53 -45.56 20.60
CA ARG A 790 -6.47 -45.31 22.05
C ARG A 790 -7.53 -44.31 22.54
N LEU A 791 -8.02 -43.42 21.67
CA LEU A 791 -9.17 -42.56 21.94
C LEU A 791 -10.52 -43.26 21.70
N THR A 792 -10.55 -44.46 21.10
CA THR A 792 -11.79 -45.17 20.78
C THR A 792 -12.35 -45.88 22.01
N HIS A 793 -13.64 -45.70 22.29
CA HIS A 793 -14.31 -46.38 23.39
C HIS A 793 -14.57 -47.86 23.05
N GLY A 794 -14.37 -48.77 24.01
CA GLY A 794 -14.58 -50.22 23.82
C GLY A 794 -13.45 -50.95 23.08
N GLY A 795 -12.29 -50.30 22.90
CA GLY A 795 -11.09 -50.94 22.34
C GLY A 795 -10.36 -51.89 23.31
N ALA A 796 -9.31 -52.56 22.83
CA ALA A 796 -8.51 -53.52 23.62
C ALA A 796 -7.70 -52.89 24.77
N GLN A 797 -7.59 -51.57 24.83
CA GLN A 797 -6.88 -50.82 25.87
C GLN A 797 -7.78 -49.73 26.49
N PRO A 798 -7.47 -49.24 27.70
CA PRO A 798 -8.23 -48.19 28.35
C PRO A 798 -8.34 -46.93 27.47
N CYS A 799 -9.56 -46.40 27.36
CA CYS A 799 -9.85 -45.21 26.58
C CYS A 799 -9.08 -44.01 27.15
N LEU A 800 -8.25 -43.36 26.32
CA LEU A 800 -7.61 -42.10 26.65
C LEU A 800 -8.63 -40.97 26.60
N LEU A 801 -8.55 -40.02 27.54
CA LEU A 801 -9.41 -38.83 27.60
C LEU A 801 -10.91 -39.19 27.60
N PRO A 802 -11.43 -39.84 28.66
CA PRO A 802 -12.85 -40.20 28.75
C PRO A 802 -13.77 -38.96 28.68
N ASP A 803 -13.32 -37.79 29.13
CA ASP A 803 -14.14 -36.57 29.19
C ASP A 803 -14.08 -35.69 27.92
N LEU A 804 -13.42 -36.15 26.85
CA LEU A 804 -13.23 -35.36 25.63
C LEU A 804 -14.55 -35.09 24.89
N GLU A 805 -14.94 -33.82 24.80
CA GLU A 805 -16.12 -33.34 24.08
C GLU A 805 -15.76 -32.66 22.75
N ASP A 806 -14.61 -32.00 22.67
CA ASP A 806 -14.19 -31.20 21.52
C ASP A 806 -12.84 -31.67 20.98
N ILE A 807 -12.76 -31.93 19.67
CA ILE A 807 -11.50 -32.29 18.99
C ILE A 807 -11.31 -31.48 17.71
N ASP A 808 -10.12 -30.92 17.54
CA ASP A 808 -9.68 -30.13 16.38
C ASP A 808 -8.36 -30.69 15.85
N ILE A 809 -8.35 -31.26 14.64
CA ILE A 809 -7.20 -31.98 14.09
C ILE A 809 -6.96 -31.73 12.59
N ASP A 810 -5.69 -31.58 12.21
CA ASP A 810 -5.25 -31.43 10.81
C ASP A 810 -5.01 -32.78 10.11
N LEU A 811 -6.09 -33.50 9.79
CA LEU A 811 -6.03 -34.82 9.14
C LEU A 811 -5.26 -34.84 7.82
N GLY A 812 -5.26 -33.74 7.05
CA GLY A 812 -4.58 -33.69 5.76
C GLY A 812 -3.05 -33.83 5.83
N ARG A 813 -2.49 -33.74 7.04
CA ARG A 813 -1.06 -33.78 7.32
C ARG A 813 -0.67 -34.88 8.31
N THR A 814 -1.61 -35.62 8.87
CA THR A 814 -1.35 -36.77 9.74
C THR A 814 -1.49 -38.10 8.99
N PRO A 815 -0.78 -39.18 9.35
CA PRO A 815 -0.92 -40.51 8.75
C PRO A 815 -2.21 -41.25 9.19
N CYS A 816 -3.24 -40.53 9.67
CA CYS A 816 -4.50 -41.11 10.10
C CYS A 816 -5.40 -41.51 8.92
N THR A 817 -5.99 -42.69 8.98
CA THR A 817 -6.96 -43.17 8.00
C THR A 817 -8.37 -42.70 8.36
N GLY A 818 -9.18 -42.42 7.32
CA GLY A 818 -10.60 -42.09 7.51
C GLY A 818 -11.39 -43.17 8.23
N ALA A 819 -11.01 -44.44 8.08
CA ALA A 819 -11.65 -45.58 8.77
C ALA A 819 -11.40 -45.58 10.28
N ALA A 820 -10.16 -45.30 10.73
CA ALA A 820 -9.84 -45.19 12.14
C ALA A 820 -10.57 -44.01 12.81
N LEU A 821 -10.63 -42.87 12.13
CA LEU A 821 -11.38 -41.70 12.59
C LEU A 821 -12.88 -42.00 12.75
N LEU A 822 -13.48 -42.65 11.75
CA LEU A 822 -14.88 -43.06 11.81
C LEU A 822 -15.17 -44.01 12.97
N GLY A 823 -14.27 -44.97 13.22
CA GLY A 823 -14.36 -45.88 14.35
C GLY A 823 -14.39 -45.13 15.69
N MET A 824 -13.45 -44.19 15.88
CA MET A 824 -13.38 -43.37 17.10
C MET A 824 -14.64 -42.52 17.28
N VAL A 825 -15.05 -41.76 16.26
CA VAL A 825 -16.24 -40.88 16.32
C VAL A 825 -17.49 -41.70 16.60
N ARG A 826 -17.70 -42.82 15.89
CA ARG A 826 -18.86 -43.70 16.11
C ARG A 826 -18.91 -44.20 17.56
N SER A 827 -17.78 -44.66 18.10
CA SER A 827 -17.73 -45.21 19.46
C SER A 827 -18.15 -44.20 20.54
N ARG A 828 -17.73 -42.93 20.40
CA ARG A 828 -18.03 -41.86 21.37
C ARG A 828 -19.38 -41.19 21.15
N CYS A 829 -19.90 -41.25 19.93
CA CYS A 829 -21.23 -40.74 19.60
C CYS A 829 -22.36 -41.61 20.16
N THR A 830 -22.12 -42.91 20.35
CA THR A 830 -23.10 -43.92 20.82
C THR A 830 -22.94 -44.33 22.29
N ALA A 831 -21.97 -43.76 23.03
CA ALA A 831 -21.54 -44.25 24.35
C ALA A 831 -22.55 -44.04 25.51
N ARG A 832 -23.70 -43.41 25.30
CA ARG A 832 -24.79 -43.37 26.29
C ARG A 832 -25.88 -44.37 25.94
N VAL A 833 -25.67 -45.62 26.33
CA VAL A 833 -26.76 -46.57 26.62
C VAL A 833 -26.67 -46.86 28.11
N GLU A 834 -27.75 -46.61 28.84
CA GLU A 834 -27.88 -46.63 30.31
C GLU A 834 -27.63 -47.99 31.00
N ASP A 835 -26.93 -48.92 30.35
CA ASP A 835 -26.79 -50.29 30.83
C ASP A 835 -25.42 -50.86 30.46
N SER A 836 -24.40 -50.58 31.26
CA SER A 836 -23.28 -51.51 31.55
C SER A 836 -22.21 -50.86 32.42
N SER A 837 -21.56 -51.70 33.21
CA SER A 837 -20.52 -51.44 34.22
C SER A 837 -19.17 -50.91 33.68
N LEU A 838 -19.17 -50.05 32.65
CA LEU A 838 -17.97 -49.47 32.04
C LEU A 838 -17.87 -47.96 32.36
N PRO A 839 -16.65 -47.39 32.44
CA PRO A 839 -16.46 -45.98 32.80
C PRO A 839 -17.19 -45.06 31.83
N ASP A 840 -17.94 -44.10 32.39
CA ASP A 840 -18.78 -43.13 31.70
C ASP A 840 -17.90 -42.26 30.76
N VAL A 841 -18.02 -42.44 29.44
CA VAL A 841 -17.26 -41.65 28.43
C VAL A 841 -18.15 -40.54 27.89
N ALA A 842 -17.64 -39.31 27.90
CA ALA A 842 -18.32 -38.15 27.39
C ALA A 842 -18.60 -38.26 25.88
N ARG A 843 -19.74 -37.71 25.47
CA ARG A 843 -20.14 -37.66 24.07
C ARG A 843 -19.39 -36.54 23.36
N LEU A 844 -18.80 -36.85 22.21
CA LEU A 844 -18.18 -35.85 21.34
C LEU A 844 -19.24 -34.86 20.82
N ARG A 845 -19.04 -33.56 21.07
CA ARG A 845 -19.93 -32.45 20.70
C ARG A 845 -19.42 -31.68 19.49
N THR A 846 -18.12 -31.42 19.41
CA THR A 846 -17.52 -30.67 18.31
C THR A 846 -16.40 -31.46 17.66
N LEU A 847 -16.44 -31.57 16.34
CA LEU A 847 -15.37 -32.14 15.52
C LEU A 847 -14.97 -31.14 14.45
N ARG A 848 -13.75 -30.62 14.55
CA ARG A 848 -13.15 -29.73 13.55
C ARG A 848 -12.04 -30.47 12.83
N LEU A 849 -12.17 -30.54 11.51
CA LEU A 849 -11.25 -31.25 10.64
C LEU A 849 -10.66 -30.29 9.60
N HIS A 850 -9.35 -30.23 9.54
CA HIS A 850 -8.63 -29.53 8.48
C HIS A 850 -8.05 -30.56 7.50
N ALA A 851 -8.73 -30.75 6.36
CA ALA A 851 -8.38 -31.79 5.38
C ALA A 851 -8.89 -31.44 3.97
N SER A 852 -8.26 -32.00 2.94
CA SER A 852 -8.86 -32.08 1.60
C SER A 852 -9.88 -33.23 1.57
N MET A 853 -11.06 -33.02 0.95
CA MET A 853 -12.10 -34.06 0.81
C MET A 853 -11.59 -35.34 0.11
N SER A 854 -10.58 -35.21 -0.75
CA SER A 854 -9.94 -36.36 -1.42
C SER A 854 -9.17 -37.30 -0.48
N GLN A 855 -8.72 -36.82 0.69
CA GLN A 855 -7.90 -37.60 1.64
C GLN A 855 -8.74 -38.43 2.62
N LEU A 856 -9.98 -38.03 2.92
CA LEU A 856 -10.91 -38.80 3.74
C LEU A 856 -11.49 -40.01 2.97
N GLY A 857 -11.51 -39.94 1.64
CA GLY A 857 -12.26 -40.86 0.78
C GLY A 857 -13.76 -40.56 0.83
N ASP A 858 -14.41 -40.51 -0.34
CA ASP A 858 -15.82 -40.09 -0.47
C ASP A 858 -16.78 -40.95 0.37
N ALA A 859 -16.47 -42.25 0.51
CA ALA A 859 -17.23 -43.17 1.34
C ALA A 859 -17.12 -42.83 2.85
N SER A 860 -15.93 -42.46 3.33
CA SER A 860 -15.75 -42.14 4.75
C SER A 860 -16.32 -40.76 5.09
N ALA A 861 -16.17 -39.79 4.18
CA ALA A 861 -16.70 -38.44 4.37
C ALA A 861 -18.24 -38.41 4.41
N SER A 862 -18.90 -39.19 3.55
CA SER A 862 -20.36 -39.35 3.55
C SER A 862 -20.87 -40.03 4.82
N GLN A 863 -20.20 -41.09 5.28
CA GLN A 863 -20.51 -41.76 6.54
C GLN A 863 -20.29 -40.86 7.76
N LEU A 864 -19.23 -40.05 7.78
CA LEU A 864 -18.95 -39.10 8.86
C LEU A 864 -20.08 -38.06 8.99
N ARG A 865 -20.55 -37.50 7.86
CA ARG A 865 -21.70 -36.56 7.86
C ARG A 865 -22.99 -37.22 8.34
N ALA A 866 -23.24 -38.47 7.94
CA ALA A 866 -24.41 -39.22 8.39
C ALA A 866 -24.38 -39.47 9.91
N ILE A 867 -23.23 -39.88 10.46
CA ILE A 867 -23.06 -40.08 11.90
C ILE A 867 -23.17 -38.75 12.65
N ALA A 868 -22.57 -37.67 12.12
CA ALA A 868 -22.63 -36.36 12.75
C ALA A 868 -24.08 -35.84 12.87
N GLY A 869 -24.88 -36.00 11.82
CA GLY A 869 -26.30 -35.66 11.82
C GLY A 869 -27.11 -36.52 12.80
N ALA A 870 -26.87 -37.84 12.83
CA ALA A 870 -27.54 -38.74 13.76
C ALA A 870 -27.21 -38.46 15.23
N CYS A 871 -26.02 -37.89 15.49
CA CYS A 871 -25.51 -37.67 16.84
C CYS A 871 -25.47 -36.22 17.30
N GLN A 872 -26.07 -35.29 16.54
CA GLN A 872 -26.02 -33.85 16.83
C GLN A 872 -24.60 -33.31 17.05
N LEU A 873 -23.61 -33.92 16.39
CA LEU A 873 -22.21 -33.50 16.43
C LEU A 873 -22.02 -32.29 15.52
N GLN A 874 -21.46 -31.20 16.05
CA GLN A 874 -21.09 -30.04 15.26
C GLN A 874 -19.81 -30.34 14.47
N LEU A 875 -20.00 -30.84 13.25
CA LEU A 875 -18.91 -31.13 12.30
C LEU A 875 -18.57 -29.88 11.48
N THR A 876 -17.33 -29.40 11.60
CA THR A 876 -16.78 -28.36 10.72
C THR A 876 -15.61 -28.94 9.92
N VAL A 877 -15.72 -28.96 8.60
CA VAL A 877 -14.63 -29.36 7.71
C VAL A 877 -14.11 -28.12 7.00
N ARG A 878 -12.87 -27.72 7.28
CA ARG A 878 -12.20 -26.61 6.60
C ARG A 878 -11.28 -27.18 5.53
N MET A 879 -11.48 -26.76 4.28
CA MET A 879 -10.51 -27.04 3.22
C MET A 879 -9.24 -26.22 3.47
N PHE A 880 -8.08 -26.83 3.26
CA PHE A 880 -6.82 -26.08 3.17
C PHE A 880 -6.93 -25.08 2.02
N MET A 881 -7.16 -23.80 2.34
CA MET A 881 -6.64 -22.73 1.51
C MET A 881 -5.12 -22.75 1.68
N PRO A 882 -4.30 -22.66 0.61
CA PRO A 882 -2.87 -22.51 0.77
C PRO A 882 -2.61 -21.16 1.45
N THR A 883 -2.47 -21.17 2.77
CA THR A 883 -2.09 -19.98 3.53
C THR A 883 -0.60 -19.74 3.35
N GLY A 884 -0.25 -19.01 2.30
CA GLY A 884 0.85 -18.06 2.41
C GLY A 884 0.40 -16.98 3.39
N GLY A 885 0.95 -16.98 4.60
CA GLY A 885 0.58 -15.99 5.61
C GLY A 885 0.66 -16.56 7.02
N VAL A 886 1.87 -16.50 7.57
CA VAL A 886 2.14 -16.40 8.99
C VAL A 886 1.02 -15.60 9.69
N ARG A 887 0.25 -16.24 10.59
CA ARG A 887 -0.54 -15.50 11.58
C ARG A 887 0.42 -14.93 12.62
N ILE A 888 1.08 -13.82 12.30
CA ILE A 888 1.57 -12.91 13.35
C ILE A 888 0.32 -12.16 13.82
N ARG A 889 -0.08 -12.39 15.07
CA ARG A 889 -0.87 -11.45 15.84
C ARG A 889 0.07 -10.69 16.77
#